data_AF-B8G552-F1
#
_entry.id   AF-B8G552-F1
#
_cell.length_a   1.000
_cell.length_b   1.000
_cell.length_c   1.000
_cell.angle_alpha   90.00
_cell.angle_beta   90.00
_cell.angle_gamma   90.00
#
_symmetry.space_group_name_H-M   'P 1'
#
loop_
_entity.id
_entity.type
_entity.pdbx_description
1 polymer ?
#
loop_
_entity_poly.entity_id
_entity_poly.type
_entity_poly.pdbx_seq_one_letter_code
_entity_poly.pdbx_strand_id
1 'polypeptide(L)'
;MRALTPLTAVPAIDETTRKVLADYWITSVEELVATARASNAGLGSGLAALAQVLGRSENDVRAMVMAAQEVAPDASSFSVDVAMEPVGTGAIFTDLPEVDATSFSPPVGLPAEVPPIATLPPPISQGPRNTCVAFTVAAMVQALSNDPTDLSEQFIYWISKARDGIPGDVGTNPLVALRAVAELGVCREETWPYRPEPVDHTNPGHERPSERAFQEAKQRRISGVEQLPPRDVNQIKAALAAGRPVLIGLMIGEHWTSSGQVRRIGRVRKALPGEQRLGGHAMCVLGYRDDPTAPGGGYFIVRNSWGSEWANENPDGPGYCYVPYQLIYEEGLAALIATGVIIEAATASTATLSAPTTSELAAILAEAQVIRARLDTLINRLQALVGGQPQPVMSAVEPAPALPPSPEPAAVVAGYSGPLILIADEQSRDELYPNGIDGRRGEPLLRIDAKAASELAQRSDDPKELQTLHKTRNEAEERHFGVVADVDQEDLAQARWAVMVNAVDDARIIQALWPLIEYRAYQQGIDLPLVDFRPGETCAEWASRYADPKQPWEQRAPVLVYRPGERVNSWLARHGTMPGPVKPSQGVPFYILIAARPGPLTANDQAFISFNVQYELDIFWGVGRLCFTDERGHHRYADYTTYAQRLVDYERRSVNDVRIRREIVYFGTRHDLDKSTERSALELVKPLAEWHDRGLPQRLGYGKRLLLANDATRSNLEQALRDGNRPPAIWFSATHGLGLPVTDRELILYQGALVTQDWTGFGGIKREHWFAAEDLPSNLSLEGMVALLFACYGAGCPQRDEFIVDPEKGRPVIAPFTFVAQLPQQLLLRGALGVVGHVERAWTYGFSMDGARGQTQAFEDVIGRLVAGKRLGSATDQFNIIQAARSMTLAEELENIKFGKQPEPRELSTLWMARNDARNYMLLGDPAARLPVP
;
A
#
# COMPACT_ATOMS: atom_id res chain seq x y z
N MET A 1 -26.37 -12.10 -3.48
CA MET A 1 -25.75 -12.95 -2.44
C MET A 1 -25.24 -14.20 -3.11
N ARG A 2 -23.92 -14.45 -3.04
CA ARG A 2 -23.30 -15.61 -3.69
C ARG A 2 -23.55 -16.84 -2.83
N ALA A 3 -24.05 -17.92 -3.42
CA ALA A 3 -24.15 -19.19 -2.70
C ALA A 3 -22.74 -19.71 -2.42
N LEU A 4 -22.46 -20.08 -1.17
CA LEU A 4 -21.18 -20.70 -0.78
C LEU A 4 -21.07 -22.10 -1.38
N THR A 5 -19.88 -22.46 -1.86
CA THR A 5 -19.62 -23.75 -2.48
C THR A 5 -19.35 -24.78 -1.39
N PRO A 6 -20.18 -25.84 -1.23
CA PRO A 6 -20.01 -26.78 -0.12
C PRO A 6 -18.73 -27.61 -0.27
N LEU A 7 -18.05 -27.93 0.86
CA LEU A 7 -16.83 -28.75 0.85
C LEU A 7 -17.05 -30.18 0.31
N THR A 8 -18.30 -30.65 0.24
CA THR A 8 -18.64 -31.93 -0.41
C THR A 8 -18.37 -31.93 -1.91
N ALA A 9 -18.24 -30.75 -2.53
CA ALA A 9 -17.89 -30.61 -3.93
C ALA A 9 -16.39 -30.86 -4.20
N VAL A 10 -15.54 -30.95 -3.17
CA VAL A 10 -14.09 -31.12 -3.29
C VAL A 10 -13.70 -32.57 -2.98
N PRO A 11 -13.38 -33.41 -3.99
CA PRO A 11 -13.10 -34.85 -3.77
C PRO A 11 -11.88 -35.11 -2.88
N ALA A 12 -10.93 -34.17 -2.84
CA ALA A 12 -9.73 -34.26 -2.01
C ALA A 12 -10.00 -34.11 -0.50
N ILE A 13 -11.21 -33.69 -0.12
CA ILE A 13 -11.60 -33.48 1.27
C ILE A 13 -12.57 -34.60 1.65
N ASP A 14 -12.13 -35.52 2.51
CA ASP A 14 -12.95 -36.64 2.96
C ASP A 14 -13.97 -36.23 4.05
N GLU A 15 -14.90 -37.14 4.38
CA GLU A 15 -15.95 -36.88 5.39
C GLU A 15 -15.39 -36.62 6.79
N THR A 16 -14.25 -37.24 7.13
CA THR A 16 -13.64 -37.08 8.44
C THR A 16 -13.02 -35.70 8.57
N THR A 17 -12.32 -35.24 7.53
CA THR A 17 -11.79 -33.88 7.43
C THR A 17 -12.92 -32.85 7.43
N ARG A 18 -14.01 -33.06 6.68
CA ARG A 18 -15.18 -32.17 6.71
C ARG A 18 -15.76 -32.02 8.11
N LYS A 19 -15.86 -33.12 8.87
CA LYS A 19 -16.39 -33.08 10.23
C LYS A 19 -15.52 -32.23 11.17
N VAL A 20 -14.20 -32.36 11.09
CA VAL A 20 -13.28 -31.55 11.90
C VAL A 20 -13.36 -30.06 11.51
N LEU A 21 -13.45 -29.75 10.22
CA LEU A 21 -13.63 -28.38 9.73
C LEU A 21 -14.97 -27.78 10.17
N ALA A 22 -16.04 -28.57 10.19
CA ALA A 22 -17.36 -28.16 10.63
C ALA A 22 -17.38 -27.75 12.12
N ASP A 23 -16.53 -28.32 12.97
CA ASP A 23 -16.39 -27.89 14.37
C ASP A 23 -15.87 -26.43 14.51
N TYR A 24 -15.24 -25.90 13.46
CA TYR A 24 -14.81 -24.50 13.33
C TYR A 24 -15.73 -23.69 12.41
N TRP A 25 -16.90 -24.24 12.06
CA TRP A 25 -17.86 -23.68 11.10
C TRP A 25 -17.31 -23.46 9.69
N ILE A 26 -16.24 -24.17 9.32
CA ILE A 26 -15.66 -24.15 7.98
C ILE A 26 -16.37 -25.23 7.16
N THR A 27 -17.37 -24.81 6.39
CA THR A 27 -18.30 -25.71 5.68
C THR A 27 -18.28 -25.53 4.16
N SER A 28 -17.61 -24.48 3.70
CA SER A 28 -17.50 -24.12 2.29
C SER A 28 -16.05 -23.99 1.82
N VAL A 29 -15.87 -24.08 0.50
CA VAL A 29 -14.60 -23.81 -0.18
C VAL A 29 -14.10 -22.41 0.17
N GLU A 30 -14.99 -21.42 0.16
CA GLU A 30 -14.63 -20.04 0.42
C GLU A 30 -14.13 -19.82 1.85
N GLU A 31 -14.77 -20.44 2.84
CA GLU A 31 -14.32 -20.43 4.25
C GLU A 31 -12.98 -21.13 4.42
N LEU A 32 -12.77 -22.28 3.76
CA LEU A 32 -11.52 -23.03 3.84
C LEU A 32 -10.35 -22.24 3.24
N VAL A 33 -10.52 -21.72 2.03
CA VAL A 33 -9.46 -20.99 1.32
C VAL A 33 -9.14 -19.68 2.07
N ALA A 34 -10.14 -18.90 2.47
CA ALA A 34 -9.91 -17.66 3.23
C ALA A 34 -9.21 -17.93 4.56
N THR A 35 -9.62 -19.00 5.28
CA THR A 35 -8.97 -19.38 6.53
C THR A 35 -7.53 -19.82 6.31
N ALA A 36 -7.24 -20.61 5.26
CA ALA A 36 -5.88 -21.03 4.96
C ALA A 36 -4.97 -19.84 4.62
N ARG A 37 -5.50 -18.83 3.92
CA ARG A 37 -4.75 -17.64 3.50
C ARG A 37 -4.52 -16.60 4.59
N ALA A 38 -5.40 -16.52 5.57
CA ALA A 38 -5.28 -15.57 6.66
C ALA A 38 -3.92 -15.68 7.39
N SER A 39 -3.45 -14.57 7.94
CA SER A 39 -2.31 -14.59 8.87
C SER A 39 -2.69 -15.31 10.16
N ASN A 40 -1.70 -15.89 10.83
CA ASN A 40 -1.85 -16.44 12.17
C ASN A 40 -0.66 -15.99 13.02
N ALA A 41 -0.90 -15.28 14.11
CA ALA A 41 0.17 -14.68 14.91
C ALA A 41 1.13 -15.71 15.51
N GLY A 42 0.61 -16.85 15.98
CA GLY A 42 1.39 -17.89 16.64
C GLY A 42 2.11 -18.86 15.68
N LEU A 43 1.51 -19.14 14.52
CA LEU A 43 1.97 -20.17 13.58
C LEU A 43 2.40 -19.59 12.21
N GLY A 44 2.24 -18.30 11.99
CA GLY A 44 2.58 -17.60 10.74
C GLY A 44 1.43 -17.54 9.73
N SER A 45 0.74 -18.65 9.49
CA SER A 45 -0.39 -18.72 8.53
C SER A 45 -1.55 -19.56 9.05
N GLY A 46 -2.76 -19.25 8.56
CA GLY A 46 -3.94 -20.07 8.82
C GLY A 46 -3.83 -21.47 8.20
N LEU A 47 -3.05 -21.65 7.13
CA LEU A 47 -2.70 -22.95 6.58
C LEU A 47 -2.00 -23.84 7.63
N ALA A 48 -1.01 -23.29 8.34
CA ALA A 48 -0.31 -24.00 9.42
C ALA A 48 -1.27 -24.33 10.59
N ALA A 49 -2.18 -23.42 10.91
CA ALA A 49 -3.20 -23.65 11.93
C ALA A 49 -4.18 -24.76 11.53
N LEU A 50 -4.62 -24.80 10.27
CA LEU A 50 -5.45 -25.87 9.72
C LEU A 50 -4.70 -27.20 9.68
N ALA A 51 -3.42 -27.22 9.33
CA ALA A 51 -2.58 -28.42 9.38
C ALA A 51 -2.53 -29.03 10.78
N GLN A 52 -2.37 -28.17 11.81
CA GLN A 52 -2.42 -28.61 13.20
C GLN A 52 -3.81 -29.13 13.59
N VAL A 53 -4.89 -28.43 13.23
CA VAL A 53 -6.28 -28.86 13.52
C VAL A 53 -6.61 -30.20 12.87
N LEU A 54 -6.16 -30.41 11.64
CA LEU A 54 -6.44 -31.62 10.87
C LEU A 54 -5.48 -32.77 11.22
N GLY A 55 -4.41 -32.53 11.98
CA GLY A 55 -3.38 -33.51 12.27
C GLY A 55 -2.64 -34.00 11.02
N ARG A 56 -2.44 -33.11 10.04
CA ARG A 56 -1.83 -33.39 8.72
C ARG A 56 -0.62 -32.48 8.48
N SER A 57 0.18 -32.78 7.46
CA SER A 57 1.26 -31.88 7.07
C SER A 57 0.70 -30.62 6.39
N GLU A 58 1.43 -29.50 6.45
CA GLU A 58 1.05 -28.28 5.71
C GLU A 58 0.93 -28.54 4.20
N ASN A 59 1.75 -29.42 3.64
CA ASN A 59 1.68 -29.81 2.24
C ASN A 59 0.37 -30.53 1.89
N ASP A 60 -0.13 -31.40 2.77
CA ASP A 60 -1.41 -32.10 2.55
C ASP A 60 -2.57 -31.11 2.58
N VAL A 61 -2.57 -30.20 3.56
CA VAL A 61 -3.62 -29.17 3.66
C VAL A 61 -3.54 -28.19 2.49
N ARG A 62 -2.33 -27.81 2.06
CA ARG A 62 -2.13 -26.99 0.87
C ARG A 62 -2.71 -27.65 -0.37
N ALA A 63 -2.47 -28.94 -0.57
CA ALA A 63 -3.06 -29.69 -1.68
C ALA A 63 -4.59 -29.70 -1.62
N MET A 64 -5.19 -29.82 -0.43
CA MET A 64 -6.65 -29.71 -0.25
C MET A 64 -7.17 -28.32 -0.61
N VAL A 65 -6.48 -27.26 -0.18
CA VAL A 65 -6.85 -25.87 -0.48
C VAL A 65 -6.76 -25.59 -1.98
N MET A 66 -5.69 -26.05 -2.64
CA MET A 66 -5.56 -25.91 -4.10
C MET A 66 -6.64 -26.69 -4.85
N ALA A 67 -6.95 -27.93 -4.44
CA ALA A 67 -8.05 -28.70 -5.01
C ALA A 67 -9.41 -28.05 -4.77
N ALA A 68 -9.60 -27.39 -3.61
CA ALA A 68 -10.81 -26.64 -3.33
C ALA A 68 -10.96 -25.44 -4.26
N GLN A 69 -9.85 -24.77 -4.60
CA GLN A 69 -9.86 -23.65 -5.54
C GLN A 69 -10.29 -24.05 -6.95
N GLU A 70 -9.94 -25.24 -7.43
CA GLU A 70 -10.37 -25.74 -8.75
C GLU A 70 -11.90 -25.89 -8.88
N VAL A 71 -12.59 -26.05 -7.74
CA VAL A 71 -14.05 -26.16 -7.66
C VAL A 71 -14.70 -24.82 -7.31
N ALA A 72 -13.91 -23.84 -6.87
CA ALA A 72 -14.40 -22.51 -6.58
C ALA A 72 -14.85 -21.83 -7.90
N PRO A 73 -15.98 -21.11 -7.92
CA PRO A 73 -16.38 -20.42 -9.14
C PRO A 73 -15.34 -19.35 -9.51
N ASP A 74 -15.00 -19.23 -10.80
CA ASP A 74 -13.89 -18.38 -11.34
C ASP A 74 -13.82 -16.94 -10.80
N ALA A 75 -14.96 -16.38 -10.36
CA ALA A 75 -15.03 -15.04 -9.78
C ALA A 75 -14.64 -14.97 -8.28
N SER A 76 -14.12 -16.03 -7.68
CA SER A 76 -13.70 -16.02 -6.26
C SER A 76 -12.29 -15.46 -6.14
N SER A 77 -12.18 -14.15 -5.89
CA SER A 77 -10.91 -13.53 -5.51
C SER A 77 -10.64 -13.88 -4.05
N PHE A 78 -9.57 -14.61 -3.82
CA PHE A 78 -9.15 -15.05 -2.49
C PHE A 78 -7.89 -14.33 -2.06
N SER A 79 -7.64 -13.05 -2.33
CA SER A 79 -6.42 -12.39 -1.81
C SER A 79 -6.16 -12.68 -0.33
N VAL A 80 -4.92 -12.53 0.15
CA VAL A 80 -4.70 -12.41 1.59
C VAL A 80 -5.55 -11.22 2.09
N ASP A 81 -6.35 -11.44 3.12
CA ASP A 81 -7.34 -10.47 3.56
C ASP A 81 -6.75 -9.53 4.61
N VAL A 82 -6.95 -8.22 4.42
CA VAL A 82 -6.54 -7.18 5.38
C VAL A 82 -7.14 -7.49 6.74
N ALA A 83 -6.27 -7.63 7.74
CA ALA A 83 -6.64 -7.31 9.11
C ALA A 83 -7.15 -5.86 9.13
N MET A 84 -8.47 -5.68 9.27
CA MET A 84 -9.12 -4.38 9.38
C MET A 84 -8.32 -3.46 10.33
N GLU A 85 -8.19 -2.17 10.00
CA GLU A 85 -7.57 -1.14 10.86
C GLU A 85 -8.01 -1.31 12.33
N PRO A 86 -7.15 -1.01 13.32
CA PRO A 86 -7.41 -1.36 14.72
C PRO A 86 -8.81 -0.93 15.16
N VAL A 87 -9.68 -1.91 15.38
CA VAL A 87 -11.00 -1.68 15.96
C VAL A 87 -10.91 -1.82 17.46
N GLY A 88 -11.57 -0.90 18.17
CA GLY A 88 -11.49 -0.91 19.63
C GLY A 88 -12.15 -2.15 20.25
N THR A 89 -11.42 -2.82 21.12
CA THR A 89 -11.89 -3.89 22.03
C THR A 89 -11.92 -3.36 23.46
N GLY A 90 -13.10 -3.05 23.97
CA GLY A 90 -13.25 -2.29 25.22
C GLY A 90 -14.20 -2.87 26.26
N ALA A 91 -14.71 -4.08 26.06
CA ALA A 91 -15.63 -4.66 27.04
C ALA A 91 -14.84 -5.29 28.20
N ILE A 92 -15.09 -4.79 29.41
CA ILE A 92 -14.42 -5.24 30.64
C ILE A 92 -15.39 -6.11 31.44
N PHE A 93 -14.97 -7.34 31.76
CA PHE A 93 -15.82 -8.37 32.38
C PHE A 93 -15.38 -8.78 33.80
N THR A 94 -14.30 -8.22 34.33
CA THR A 94 -13.65 -8.65 35.59
C THR A 94 -14.51 -8.55 36.85
N ASP A 95 -15.54 -7.69 36.84
CA ASP A 95 -16.36 -7.36 38.02
C ASP A 95 -17.86 -7.61 37.83
N LEU A 96 -18.22 -8.51 36.90
CA LEU A 96 -19.61 -8.93 36.76
C LEU A 96 -19.99 -9.89 37.90
N PRO A 97 -21.16 -9.70 38.56
CA PRO A 97 -21.66 -10.65 39.55
C PRO A 97 -21.79 -12.06 38.96
N GLU A 98 -21.46 -13.07 39.76
CA GLU A 98 -21.76 -14.46 39.40
C GLU A 98 -23.27 -14.67 39.39
N VAL A 99 -23.77 -15.28 38.31
CA VAL A 99 -25.18 -15.65 38.16
C VAL A 99 -25.30 -17.15 38.40
N ASP A 100 -26.04 -17.54 39.43
CA ASP A 100 -26.36 -18.94 39.68
C ASP A 100 -27.33 -19.46 38.61
N ALA A 101 -26.80 -20.23 37.64
CA ALA A 101 -27.59 -20.80 36.56
C ALA A 101 -28.72 -21.73 37.07
N THR A 102 -28.61 -22.31 38.28
CA THR A 102 -29.65 -23.18 38.85
C THR A 102 -30.90 -22.41 39.31
N SER A 103 -30.79 -21.09 39.46
CA SER A 103 -31.93 -20.22 39.77
C SER A 103 -32.88 -20.00 38.59
N PHE A 104 -32.50 -20.47 37.40
CA PHE A 104 -33.26 -20.33 36.17
C PHE A 104 -33.95 -21.63 35.78
N SER A 105 -35.26 -21.57 35.50
CA SER A 105 -36.00 -22.73 34.98
C SER A 105 -35.68 -22.96 33.50
N PRO A 106 -35.46 -24.21 33.05
CA PRO A 106 -35.23 -24.51 31.64
C PRO A 106 -36.42 -24.04 30.76
N PRO A 107 -36.19 -23.21 29.74
CA PRO A 107 -37.23 -22.81 28.79
C PRO A 107 -37.80 -24.02 28.04
N VAL A 108 -39.11 -24.01 27.80
CA VAL A 108 -39.80 -25.03 27.00
C VAL A 108 -40.56 -24.38 25.84
N GLY A 109 -40.61 -25.07 24.70
CA GLY A 109 -41.40 -24.63 23.55
C GLY A 109 -40.87 -23.37 22.83
N LEU A 110 -39.55 -23.14 22.85
CA LEU A 110 -38.93 -22.04 22.10
C LEU A 110 -39.12 -22.25 20.58
N PRO A 111 -39.42 -21.20 19.80
CA PRO A 111 -39.47 -21.31 18.35
C PRO A 111 -38.09 -21.68 17.78
N ALA A 112 -38.08 -22.30 16.60
CA ALA A 112 -36.83 -22.67 15.92
C ALA A 112 -36.06 -21.45 15.39
N GLU A 113 -36.76 -20.32 15.18
CA GLU A 113 -36.15 -19.07 14.77
C GLU A 113 -36.87 -17.87 15.38
N VAL A 114 -36.11 -16.81 15.62
CA VAL A 114 -36.60 -15.45 15.90
C VAL A 114 -35.80 -14.51 15.00
N PRO A 115 -36.43 -13.85 14.01
CA PRO A 115 -35.73 -12.85 13.19
C PRO A 115 -35.30 -11.66 14.06
N PRO A 116 -34.43 -10.76 13.57
CA PRO A 116 -34.08 -9.54 14.29
C PRO A 116 -35.32 -8.81 14.83
N ILE A 117 -35.41 -8.67 16.16
CA ILE A 117 -36.60 -8.13 16.84
C ILE A 117 -36.91 -6.67 16.51
N ALA A 118 -35.97 -5.93 15.91
CA ALA A 118 -36.14 -4.56 15.45
C ALA A 118 -35.32 -4.32 14.18
N THR A 119 -35.82 -3.43 13.31
CA THR A 119 -35.08 -2.91 12.16
C THR A 119 -34.33 -1.66 12.59
N LEU A 120 -33.02 -1.80 12.79
CA LEU A 120 -32.15 -0.69 13.17
C LEU A 120 -31.51 -0.06 11.92
N PRO A 121 -31.13 1.24 11.96
CA PRO A 121 -30.36 1.85 10.87
C PRO A 121 -29.02 1.11 10.67
N PRO A 122 -28.32 1.29 9.54
CA PRO A 122 -26.98 0.72 9.35
C PRO A 122 -26.06 1.04 10.54
N PRO A 123 -25.24 0.09 11.03
CA PRO A 123 -24.35 0.35 12.15
C PRO A 123 -23.28 1.37 11.79
N ILE A 124 -23.05 2.31 12.72
CA ILE A 124 -21.94 3.26 12.66
C ILE A 124 -20.69 2.57 13.23
N SER A 125 -19.52 2.99 12.75
CA SER A 125 -18.24 2.45 13.24
C SER A 125 -17.79 3.17 14.51
N GLN A 126 -17.45 2.40 15.54
CA GLN A 126 -16.78 2.90 16.74
C GLN A 126 -15.32 3.38 16.48
N GLY A 127 -14.77 3.09 15.30
CA GLY A 127 -13.38 3.42 14.97
C GLY A 127 -12.36 2.78 15.95
N PRO A 128 -11.23 3.47 16.23
CA PRO A 128 -10.16 2.93 17.06
C PRO A 128 -10.45 2.96 18.56
N ARG A 129 -11.55 3.60 19.00
CA ARG A 129 -11.87 3.76 20.42
C ARG A 129 -12.56 2.55 21.01
N ASN A 130 -12.32 2.32 22.30
CA ASN A 130 -12.81 1.16 23.05
C ASN A 130 -14.27 1.31 23.53
N THR A 131 -15.19 1.71 22.63
CA THR A 131 -16.56 2.10 22.97
C THR A 131 -17.65 1.09 22.61
N CYS A 132 -17.31 -0.15 22.23
CA CYS A 132 -18.26 -1.21 21.85
C CYS A 132 -19.47 -1.38 22.80
N VAL A 133 -19.26 -1.23 24.11
CA VAL A 133 -20.33 -1.30 25.12
C VAL A 133 -21.36 -0.19 24.92
N ALA A 134 -20.92 1.04 24.66
CA ALA A 134 -21.82 2.18 24.46
C ALA A 134 -22.70 1.99 23.21
N PHE A 135 -22.10 1.55 22.10
CA PHE A 135 -22.80 1.18 20.86
C PHE A 135 -23.81 0.06 21.09
N THR A 136 -23.43 -0.96 21.84
CA THR A 136 -24.33 -2.07 22.15
C THR A 136 -25.53 -1.61 22.97
N VAL A 137 -25.31 -0.79 24.00
CA VAL A 137 -26.39 -0.26 24.84
C VAL A 137 -27.31 0.68 24.05
N ALA A 138 -26.77 1.53 23.17
CA ALA A 138 -27.57 2.36 22.27
C ALA A 138 -28.50 1.50 21.38
N ALA A 139 -27.93 0.47 20.73
CA ALA A 139 -28.69 -0.46 19.90
C ALA A 139 -29.78 -1.21 20.67
N MET A 140 -29.53 -1.60 21.93
CA MET A 140 -30.54 -2.22 22.79
C MET A 140 -31.69 -1.26 23.10
N VAL A 141 -31.40 0.02 23.40
CA VAL A 141 -32.43 1.02 23.66
C VAL A 141 -33.28 1.24 22.41
N GLN A 142 -32.66 1.38 21.24
CA GLN A 142 -33.37 1.52 19.95
C GLN A 142 -34.24 0.30 19.63
N ALA A 143 -33.73 -0.90 19.88
CA ALA A 143 -34.47 -2.14 19.62
C ALA A 143 -35.71 -2.28 20.52
N LEU A 144 -35.60 -1.88 21.80
CA LEU A 144 -36.72 -1.93 22.75
C LEU A 144 -37.74 -0.80 22.55
N SER A 145 -37.29 0.39 22.12
CA SER A 145 -38.18 1.52 21.86
C SER A 145 -38.96 1.40 20.56
N ASN A 146 -38.45 0.61 19.60
CA ASN A 146 -38.87 0.62 18.20
C ASN A 146 -38.83 2.05 17.60
N ASP A 147 -37.91 2.87 18.11
CA ASP A 147 -37.67 4.25 17.71
C ASP A 147 -36.35 4.31 16.93
N PRO A 148 -36.35 4.72 15.65
CA PRO A 148 -35.13 4.81 14.84
C PRO A 148 -34.26 6.02 15.20
N THR A 149 -34.62 6.78 16.24
CA THR A 149 -33.83 7.92 16.73
C THR A 149 -32.38 7.49 16.99
N ASP A 150 -31.45 8.24 16.41
CA ASP A 150 -30.03 8.05 16.62
C ASP A 150 -29.60 8.52 18.02
N LEU A 151 -28.89 7.68 18.75
CA LEU A 151 -28.60 7.86 20.17
C LEU A 151 -27.10 8.08 20.39
N SER A 152 -26.75 8.95 21.33
CA SER A 152 -25.35 9.33 21.54
C SER A 152 -24.56 8.26 22.29
N GLU A 153 -23.73 7.49 21.57
CA GLU A 153 -22.76 6.59 22.19
C GLU A 153 -21.69 7.35 22.98
N GLN A 154 -21.35 8.57 22.57
CA GLN A 154 -20.44 9.43 23.32
C GLN A 154 -20.99 9.76 24.71
N PHE A 155 -22.29 10.05 24.81
CA PHE A 155 -22.93 10.30 26.09
C PHE A 155 -22.91 9.05 26.97
N ILE A 156 -23.31 7.89 26.42
CA ILE A 156 -23.28 6.61 27.15
C ILE A 156 -21.87 6.30 27.64
N TYR A 157 -20.86 6.46 26.78
CA TYR A 157 -19.48 6.20 27.16
C TYR A 157 -19.03 7.16 28.27
N TRP A 158 -19.31 8.46 28.13
CA TRP A 158 -18.95 9.45 29.16
C TRP A 158 -19.58 9.13 30.52
N ILE A 159 -20.89 8.85 30.59
CA ILE A 159 -21.56 8.52 31.86
C ILE A 159 -21.05 7.19 32.46
N SER A 160 -20.57 6.28 31.61
CA SER A 160 -19.97 5.02 32.05
C SER A 160 -18.59 5.26 32.66
N LYS A 161 -17.73 6.03 31.98
CA LYS A 161 -16.41 6.43 32.50
C LYS A 161 -16.50 7.24 33.79
N ALA A 162 -17.50 8.11 33.92
CA ALA A 162 -17.76 8.87 35.13
C ALA A 162 -18.13 7.98 36.34
N ARG A 163 -18.63 6.75 36.10
CA ARG A 163 -19.01 5.80 37.16
C ARG A 163 -17.93 4.77 37.46
N ASP A 164 -17.28 4.22 36.43
CA ASP A 164 -16.26 3.20 36.62
C ASP A 164 -14.90 3.77 37.03
N GLY A 165 -14.58 5.00 36.63
CA GLY A 165 -13.31 5.66 36.93
C GLY A 165 -12.08 4.93 36.38
N ILE A 166 -12.24 4.00 35.43
CA ILE A 166 -11.15 3.19 34.90
C ILE A 166 -10.26 4.09 34.02
N PRO A 167 -8.96 4.26 34.34
CA PRO A 167 -8.08 5.15 33.58
C PRO A 167 -7.74 4.56 32.21
N GLY A 168 -7.50 5.44 31.22
CA GLY A 168 -7.21 5.02 29.86
C GLY A 168 -8.46 4.77 29.02
N ASP A 169 -8.31 4.92 27.70
CA ASP A 169 -9.30 4.40 26.74
C ASP A 169 -9.13 2.88 26.61
N VAL A 170 -9.47 2.16 27.67
CA VAL A 170 -9.49 0.68 27.73
C VAL A 170 -10.91 0.12 27.69
N GLY A 171 -11.89 1.02 27.59
CA GLY A 171 -13.31 0.72 27.56
C GLY A 171 -14.01 0.75 28.93
N THR A 172 -15.09 -0.01 29.07
CA THR A 172 -15.99 0.04 30.23
C THR A 172 -16.68 -1.30 30.49
N ASN A 173 -17.33 -1.41 31.66
CA ASN A 173 -18.09 -2.59 32.06
C ASN A 173 -19.54 -2.50 31.55
N PRO A 174 -20.06 -3.54 30.84
CA PRO A 174 -21.42 -3.56 30.30
C PRO A 174 -22.54 -3.31 31.32
N LEU A 175 -22.42 -3.86 32.54
CA LEU A 175 -23.41 -3.69 33.59
C LEU A 175 -23.40 -2.26 34.15
N VAL A 176 -22.23 -1.62 34.22
CA VAL A 176 -22.10 -0.20 34.61
C VAL A 176 -22.79 0.68 33.60
N ALA A 177 -22.56 0.47 32.30
CA ALA A 177 -23.18 1.24 31.23
C ALA A 177 -24.71 1.09 31.23
N LEU A 178 -25.24 -0.14 31.31
CA LEU A 178 -26.68 -0.40 31.38
C LEU A 178 -27.33 0.27 32.60
N ARG A 179 -26.70 0.21 33.79
CA ARG A 179 -27.17 0.91 34.99
C ARG A 179 -27.09 2.42 34.85
N ALA A 180 -26.07 2.94 34.16
CA ALA A 180 -25.93 4.36 33.90
C ALA A 180 -27.07 4.90 33.03
N VAL A 181 -27.41 4.17 31.97
CA VAL A 181 -28.54 4.53 31.09
C VAL A 181 -29.89 4.29 31.76
N ALA A 182 -30.02 3.33 32.67
CA ALA A 182 -31.24 3.17 33.48
C ALA A 182 -31.49 4.39 34.39
N GLU A 183 -30.44 4.97 34.97
CA GLU A 183 -30.55 6.10 35.89
C GLU A 183 -30.65 7.46 35.15
N LEU A 184 -29.74 7.71 34.21
CA LEU A 184 -29.57 9.01 33.56
C LEU A 184 -30.23 9.09 32.18
N GLY A 185 -30.42 7.94 31.53
CA GLY A 185 -30.92 7.84 30.17
C GLY A 185 -29.86 8.10 29.10
N VAL A 186 -30.31 8.39 27.89
CA VAL A 186 -29.45 8.65 26.72
C VAL A 186 -30.05 9.73 25.83
N CYS A 187 -29.23 10.71 25.45
CA CYS A 187 -29.63 11.79 24.54
C CYS A 187 -29.45 11.39 23.07
N ARG A 188 -29.89 12.25 22.17
CA ARG A 188 -29.72 12.03 20.73
C ARG A 188 -28.27 12.26 20.31
N GLU A 189 -27.86 11.56 19.26
CA GLU A 189 -26.56 11.77 18.61
C GLU A 189 -26.40 13.23 18.15
N GLU A 190 -27.45 13.84 17.58
CA GLU A 190 -27.50 15.26 17.21
C GLU A 190 -27.16 16.22 18.37
N THR A 191 -27.56 15.87 19.61
CA THR A 191 -27.32 16.70 20.79
C THR A 191 -25.92 16.54 21.35
N TRP A 192 -25.33 15.35 21.21
CA TRP A 192 -23.97 15.06 21.68
C TRP A 192 -23.25 14.07 20.73
N PRO A 193 -22.62 14.56 19.66
CA PRO A 193 -22.07 13.69 18.62
C PRO A 193 -20.89 12.82 19.06
N TYR A 194 -20.80 11.64 18.46
CA TYR A 194 -19.70 10.72 18.57
C TYR A 194 -18.43 11.24 17.90
N ARG A 195 -17.31 11.13 18.62
CA ARG A 195 -15.98 11.53 18.14
C ARG A 195 -15.07 10.30 18.13
N PRO A 196 -14.84 9.66 16.97
CA PRO A 196 -13.96 8.48 16.88
C PRO A 196 -12.49 8.83 17.11
N GLU A 197 -12.09 10.09 16.91
CA GLU A 197 -10.72 10.57 17.10
C GLU A 197 -10.67 11.95 17.81
N PRO A 198 -9.57 12.28 18.50
CA PRO A 198 -8.42 11.42 18.78
C PRO A 198 -8.73 10.38 19.88
N VAL A 199 -7.96 9.28 19.89
CA VAL A 199 -7.91 8.35 21.02
C VAL A 199 -7.17 9.03 22.17
N ASP A 200 -7.91 9.38 23.24
CA ASP A 200 -7.36 10.09 24.39
C ASP A 200 -7.33 9.17 25.61
N HIS A 201 -6.14 8.67 25.96
CA HIS A 201 -5.96 7.83 27.14
C HIS A 201 -6.00 8.64 28.46
N THR A 202 -5.84 9.96 28.41
CA THR A 202 -5.90 10.82 29.61
C THR A 202 -7.33 11.20 29.96
N ASN A 203 -8.16 11.44 28.94
CA ASN A 203 -9.57 11.77 29.09
C ASN A 203 -10.43 10.97 28.09
N PRO A 204 -10.63 9.66 28.33
CA PRO A 204 -11.29 8.76 27.38
C PRO A 204 -12.76 9.12 27.11
N GLY A 205 -13.44 9.77 28.07
CA GLY A 205 -14.81 10.26 27.88
C GLY A 205 -14.92 11.54 27.05
N HIS A 206 -13.79 12.21 26.79
CA HIS A 206 -13.71 13.56 26.24
C HIS A 206 -14.45 14.59 27.13
N GLU A 207 -14.99 15.65 26.52
CA GLU A 207 -15.64 16.75 27.22
C GLU A 207 -16.94 16.31 27.92
N ARG A 208 -17.26 16.95 29.04
CA ARG A 208 -18.53 16.72 29.76
C ARG A 208 -19.72 17.09 28.86
N PRO A 209 -20.76 16.24 28.77
CA PRO A 209 -21.98 16.57 28.05
C PRO A 209 -22.64 17.86 28.51
N SER A 210 -23.28 18.55 27.57
CA SER A 210 -24.02 19.78 27.85
C SER A 210 -25.22 19.52 28.78
N GLU A 211 -25.69 20.56 29.47
CA GLU A 211 -26.89 20.42 30.32
C GLU A 211 -28.13 20.03 29.50
N ARG A 212 -28.21 20.50 28.24
CA ARG A 212 -29.23 20.07 27.28
C ARG A 212 -29.19 18.56 27.03
N ALA A 213 -27.99 17.97 26.92
CA ALA A 213 -27.83 16.52 26.76
C ALA A 213 -28.37 15.77 27.99
N PHE A 214 -28.05 16.21 29.20
CA PHE A 214 -28.59 15.59 30.43
C PHE A 214 -30.11 15.73 30.57
N GLN A 215 -30.69 16.86 30.16
CA GLN A 215 -32.14 17.05 30.17
C GLN A 215 -32.84 16.16 29.16
N GLU A 216 -32.30 16.07 27.95
CA GLU A 216 -32.83 15.22 26.89
C GLU A 216 -32.68 13.73 27.22
N ALA A 217 -31.56 13.33 27.85
CA ALA A 217 -31.29 11.95 28.20
C ALA A 217 -32.39 11.31 29.05
N LYS A 218 -32.99 12.07 29.97
CA LYS A 218 -34.09 11.60 30.84
C LYS A 218 -35.32 11.10 30.06
N GLN A 219 -35.47 11.53 28.81
CA GLN A 219 -36.58 11.12 27.95
C GLN A 219 -36.49 9.66 27.49
N ARG A 220 -35.31 9.04 27.53
CA ARG A 220 -35.08 7.65 27.07
C ARG A 220 -34.24 6.91 28.09
N ARG A 221 -34.89 6.08 28.91
CA ARG A 221 -34.24 5.35 30.01
C ARG A 221 -34.53 3.86 29.94
N ILE A 222 -33.55 3.05 30.32
CA ILE A 222 -33.79 1.61 30.51
C ILE A 222 -34.61 1.42 31.79
N SER A 223 -35.70 0.66 31.73
CA SER A 223 -36.58 0.45 32.90
C SER A 223 -36.04 -0.57 33.90
N GLY A 224 -35.15 -1.47 33.46
CA GLY A 224 -34.53 -2.47 34.31
C GLY A 224 -33.44 -3.26 33.58
N VAL A 225 -32.53 -3.82 34.35
CA VAL A 225 -31.37 -4.57 33.87
C VAL A 225 -31.33 -5.90 34.58
N GLU A 226 -31.20 -6.99 33.84
CA GLU A 226 -31.10 -8.35 34.36
C GLU A 226 -29.90 -9.06 33.70
N GLN A 227 -29.20 -9.88 34.49
CA GLN A 227 -28.05 -10.66 34.02
C GLN A 227 -28.48 -12.12 33.87
N LEU A 228 -28.28 -12.67 32.68
CA LEU A 228 -28.53 -14.08 32.38
C LEU A 228 -27.25 -14.89 32.59
N PRO A 229 -27.35 -16.22 32.77
CA PRO A 229 -26.17 -17.08 32.73
C PRO A 229 -25.47 -16.93 31.36
N PRO A 230 -24.22 -16.47 31.31
CA PRO A 230 -23.58 -16.01 30.07
C PRO A 230 -23.35 -17.10 29.01
N ARG A 231 -23.46 -18.37 29.41
CA ARG A 231 -23.22 -19.56 28.57
C ARG A 231 -24.49 -20.37 28.31
N ASP A 232 -25.64 -19.93 28.82
CA ASP A 232 -26.92 -20.63 28.63
C ASP A 232 -27.63 -20.13 27.38
N VAL A 233 -27.45 -20.88 26.29
CA VAL A 233 -28.05 -20.61 24.98
C VAL A 233 -29.58 -20.54 25.07
N ASN A 234 -30.22 -21.42 25.85
CA ASN A 234 -31.67 -21.47 25.92
C ASN A 234 -32.23 -20.24 26.63
N GLN A 235 -31.54 -19.73 27.65
CA GLN A 235 -31.95 -18.51 28.35
C GLN A 235 -31.83 -17.26 27.47
N ILE A 236 -30.77 -17.18 26.67
CA ILE A 236 -30.63 -16.11 25.68
C ILE A 236 -31.74 -16.22 24.62
N LYS A 237 -32.03 -17.43 24.10
CA LYS A 237 -33.15 -17.67 23.18
C LYS A 237 -34.50 -17.28 23.80
N ALA A 238 -34.74 -17.58 25.08
CA ALA A 238 -35.97 -17.23 25.77
C ALA A 238 -36.16 -15.71 25.91
N ALA A 239 -35.08 -14.97 26.20
CA ALA A 239 -35.12 -13.51 26.23
C ALA A 239 -35.47 -12.91 24.85
N LEU A 240 -34.85 -13.43 23.79
CA LEU A 240 -35.12 -12.99 22.41
C LEU A 240 -36.56 -13.34 21.96
N ALA A 241 -37.05 -14.53 22.31
CA ALA A 241 -38.44 -14.93 22.04
C ALA A 241 -39.46 -14.06 22.78
N ALA A 242 -39.06 -13.45 23.90
CA ALA A 242 -39.84 -12.46 24.64
C ALA A 242 -39.67 -11.02 24.12
N GLY A 243 -38.99 -10.81 22.98
CA GLY A 243 -38.77 -9.51 22.37
C GLY A 243 -37.74 -8.64 23.09
N ARG A 244 -36.81 -9.24 23.85
CA ARG A 244 -35.78 -8.50 24.60
C ARG A 244 -34.41 -8.68 23.93
N PRO A 245 -33.73 -7.59 23.51
CA PRO A 245 -32.36 -7.69 23.00
C PRO A 245 -31.42 -8.11 24.13
N VAL A 246 -30.34 -8.80 23.77
CA VAL A 246 -29.36 -9.30 24.73
C VAL A 246 -27.99 -8.74 24.37
N LEU A 247 -27.33 -8.06 25.31
CA LEU A 247 -25.91 -7.77 25.20
C LEU A 247 -25.14 -9.04 25.52
N ILE A 248 -24.33 -9.51 24.57
CA ILE A 248 -23.37 -10.58 24.81
C ILE A 248 -21.95 -10.04 24.90
N GLY A 249 -21.14 -10.68 25.72
CA GLY A 249 -19.70 -10.43 25.83
C GLY A 249 -18.88 -11.63 25.39
N LEU A 250 -17.90 -11.40 24.50
CA LEU A 250 -16.97 -12.43 24.02
C LEU A 250 -15.53 -11.88 24.00
N MET A 251 -14.55 -12.79 24.03
CA MET A 251 -13.21 -12.46 23.57
C MET A 251 -13.18 -12.56 22.05
N ILE A 252 -12.71 -11.51 21.38
CA ILE A 252 -12.48 -11.58 19.94
C ILE A 252 -11.03 -11.97 19.65
N GLY A 253 -10.85 -12.73 18.57
CA GLY A 253 -9.55 -13.12 18.05
C GLY A 253 -9.19 -12.37 16.77
N GLU A 254 -7.93 -12.43 16.37
CA GLU A 254 -7.45 -11.80 15.13
C GLU A 254 -8.25 -12.22 13.89
N HIS A 255 -8.78 -13.44 13.85
CA HIS A 255 -9.59 -13.93 12.72
C HIS A 255 -10.88 -13.16 12.47
N TRP A 256 -11.35 -12.37 13.44
CA TRP A 256 -12.51 -11.49 13.24
C TRP A 256 -12.20 -10.32 12.32
N THR A 257 -10.94 -9.91 12.29
CA THR A 257 -10.44 -8.81 11.47
C THR A 257 -9.60 -9.28 10.30
N SER A 258 -8.91 -10.42 10.39
CA SER A 258 -7.99 -10.93 9.37
C SER A 258 -8.57 -11.96 8.39
N SER A 259 -9.77 -12.49 8.64
CA SER A 259 -10.44 -13.41 7.71
C SER A 259 -11.44 -12.66 6.81
N GLY A 260 -11.23 -12.70 5.49
CA GLY A 260 -12.12 -12.02 4.55
C GLY A 260 -13.53 -12.59 4.53
N GLN A 261 -13.71 -13.88 4.80
CA GLN A 261 -15.05 -14.45 4.94
C GLN A 261 -15.77 -13.90 6.17
N VAL A 262 -15.09 -13.83 7.32
CA VAL A 262 -15.70 -13.21 8.51
C VAL A 262 -16.04 -11.75 8.22
N ARG A 263 -15.15 -11.02 7.55
CA ARG A 263 -15.38 -9.62 7.15
C ARG A 263 -16.45 -9.41 6.08
N ARG A 264 -16.73 -10.41 5.25
CA ARG A 264 -17.70 -10.30 4.14
C ARG A 264 -19.10 -10.72 4.56
N ILE A 265 -19.22 -11.87 5.24
CA ILE A 265 -20.53 -12.46 5.58
C ILE A 265 -20.82 -12.50 7.07
N GLY A 266 -19.86 -12.17 7.94
CA GLY A 266 -20.08 -12.11 9.39
C GLY A 266 -20.26 -13.46 10.07
N ARG A 267 -19.85 -14.59 9.48
CA ARG A 267 -19.89 -15.91 10.16
C ARG A 267 -18.68 -16.04 11.09
N VAL A 268 -18.85 -15.75 12.39
CA VAL A 268 -17.74 -15.84 13.34
C VAL A 268 -17.55 -17.26 13.85
N ARG A 269 -16.29 -17.69 13.99
CA ARG A 269 -15.91 -19.01 14.51
C ARG A 269 -15.10 -18.90 15.80
N LYS A 270 -14.91 -20.02 16.49
CA LYS A 270 -13.89 -20.13 17.54
C LYS A 270 -12.48 -19.99 16.95
N ALA A 271 -11.53 -19.62 17.81
CA ALA A 271 -10.14 -19.43 17.40
C ALA A 271 -9.46 -20.75 16.98
N LEU A 272 -8.69 -20.72 15.90
CA LEU A 272 -7.75 -21.77 15.54
C LEU A 272 -6.50 -21.70 16.44
N PRO A 273 -5.71 -22.79 16.53
CA PRO A 273 -4.42 -22.76 17.22
C PRO A 273 -3.53 -21.62 16.72
N GLY A 274 -2.87 -20.92 17.65
CA GLY A 274 -1.98 -19.81 17.35
C GLY A 274 -2.66 -18.47 17.10
N GLU A 275 -3.98 -18.43 16.93
CA GLU A 275 -4.67 -17.15 16.70
C GLU A 275 -4.61 -16.23 17.94
N GLN A 276 -4.20 -14.98 17.74
CA GLN A 276 -4.07 -14.02 18.83
C GLN A 276 -5.45 -13.59 19.36
N ARG A 277 -5.59 -13.53 20.68
CA ARG A 277 -6.72 -12.84 21.34
C ARG A 277 -6.46 -11.34 21.37
N LEU A 278 -7.40 -10.55 20.86
CA LEU A 278 -7.25 -9.09 20.80
C LEU A 278 -7.79 -8.44 22.09
N GLY A 279 -9.03 -8.73 22.45
CA GLY A 279 -9.64 -8.14 23.64
C GLY A 279 -11.11 -8.51 23.82
N GLY A 280 -11.73 -7.97 24.87
CA GLY A 280 -13.14 -8.17 25.17
C GLY A 280 -14.00 -7.26 24.28
N HIS A 281 -15.09 -7.82 23.74
CA HIS A 281 -16.02 -7.11 22.87
C HIS A 281 -17.47 -7.35 23.30
N ALA A 282 -18.28 -6.30 23.24
CA ALA A 282 -19.72 -6.35 23.52
C ALA A 282 -20.51 -6.12 22.24
N MET A 283 -21.57 -6.89 22.04
CA MET A 283 -22.44 -6.80 20.85
C MET A 283 -23.90 -7.07 21.19
N CYS A 284 -24.82 -6.60 20.34
CA CYS A 284 -26.26 -6.68 20.57
C CYS A 284 -26.87 -7.87 19.82
N VAL A 285 -27.34 -8.89 20.52
CA VAL A 285 -28.11 -10.00 19.94
C VAL A 285 -29.55 -9.57 19.73
N LEU A 286 -30.03 -9.75 18.50
CA LEU A 286 -31.37 -9.32 18.08
C LEU A 286 -32.24 -10.49 17.60
N GLY A 287 -31.67 -11.66 17.34
CA GLY A 287 -32.42 -12.82 16.89
C GLY A 287 -31.59 -14.11 16.95
N TYR A 288 -32.17 -15.22 16.50
CA TYR A 288 -31.49 -16.50 16.40
C TYR A 288 -32.14 -17.42 15.36
N ARG A 289 -31.39 -18.41 14.88
CA ARG A 289 -31.90 -19.51 14.05
C ARG A 289 -31.27 -20.84 14.46
N ASP A 290 -32.10 -21.86 14.62
CA ASP A 290 -31.66 -23.24 14.74
C ASP A 290 -31.21 -23.73 13.35
N ASP A 291 -29.99 -24.25 13.26
CA ASP A 291 -29.36 -24.71 12.03
C ASP A 291 -28.44 -25.90 12.38
N PRO A 292 -28.78 -27.13 11.97
CA PRO A 292 -27.98 -28.32 12.29
C PRO A 292 -26.59 -28.32 11.64
N THR A 293 -26.34 -27.43 10.67
CA THR A 293 -25.03 -27.27 10.04
C THR A 293 -24.12 -26.29 10.78
N ALA A 294 -24.67 -25.52 11.74
CA ALA A 294 -23.89 -24.63 12.59
C ALA A 294 -23.41 -25.33 13.87
N PRO A 295 -22.20 -25.03 14.37
CA PRO A 295 -21.71 -25.58 15.64
C PRO A 295 -22.67 -25.30 16.80
N GLY A 296 -23.08 -26.37 17.48
CA GLY A 296 -24.04 -26.29 18.59
C GLY A 296 -25.51 -26.27 18.14
N GLY A 297 -25.80 -26.48 16.84
CA GLY A 297 -27.16 -26.66 16.31
C GLY A 297 -27.89 -25.37 15.96
N GLY A 298 -27.20 -24.24 15.89
CA GLY A 298 -27.76 -22.95 15.49
C GLY A 298 -26.83 -21.77 15.78
N TYR A 299 -27.31 -20.56 15.51
CA TYR A 299 -26.57 -19.33 15.73
C TYR A 299 -27.47 -18.16 16.14
N PHE A 300 -26.85 -17.18 16.81
CA PHE A 300 -27.44 -15.89 17.14
C PHE A 300 -27.17 -14.88 16.03
N ILE A 301 -28.15 -14.02 15.74
CA ILE A 301 -28.03 -12.88 14.83
C ILE A 301 -27.67 -11.65 15.66
N VAL A 302 -26.47 -11.12 15.43
CA VAL A 302 -25.82 -10.17 16.32
C VAL A 302 -25.43 -8.92 15.55
N ARG A 303 -25.77 -7.74 16.06
CA ARG A 303 -25.33 -6.46 15.52
C ARG A 303 -24.00 -6.06 16.13
N ASN A 304 -23.01 -5.85 15.26
CA ASN A 304 -21.68 -5.35 15.61
C ASN A 304 -21.58 -3.82 15.46
N SER A 305 -20.48 -3.22 15.91
CA SER A 305 -20.24 -1.76 15.95
C SER A 305 -19.03 -1.32 15.12
N TRP A 306 -18.75 -2.01 14.02
CA TRP A 306 -17.58 -1.75 13.14
C TRP A 306 -17.94 -1.12 11.80
N GLY A 307 -19.16 -0.57 11.67
CA GLY A 307 -19.65 0.04 10.44
C GLY A 307 -20.33 -0.96 9.49
N SER A 308 -20.99 -0.41 8.47
CA SER A 308 -21.68 -1.17 7.41
C SER A 308 -20.74 -1.89 6.44
N GLU A 309 -19.49 -1.47 6.36
CA GLU A 309 -18.47 -2.10 5.49
C GLU A 309 -18.01 -3.45 6.04
N TRP A 310 -18.21 -3.71 7.33
CA TRP A 310 -17.97 -5.02 7.91
C TRP A 310 -19.21 -5.90 7.77
N ALA A 311 -19.02 -7.16 7.37
CA ALA A 311 -20.07 -8.12 7.08
C ALA A 311 -21.16 -7.57 6.13
N ASN A 312 -20.75 -6.82 5.12
CA ASN A 312 -21.64 -6.12 4.19
C ASN A 312 -22.53 -7.05 3.34
N GLU A 313 -22.12 -8.31 3.15
CA GLU A 313 -22.90 -9.34 2.46
C GLU A 313 -23.71 -10.24 3.41
N ASN A 314 -23.79 -9.91 4.69
CA ASN A 314 -24.56 -10.69 5.65
C ASN A 314 -26.07 -10.67 5.28
N PRO A 315 -26.75 -11.84 5.23
CA PRO A 315 -28.16 -11.93 4.86
C PRO A 315 -29.14 -11.14 5.73
N ASP A 316 -28.81 -10.88 6.99
CA ASP A 316 -29.64 -10.10 7.91
C ASP A 316 -29.35 -8.59 7.87
N GLY A 317 -28.33 -8.18 7.13
CA GLY A 317 -27.97 -6.79 6.89
C GLY A 317 -26.49 -6.48 7.15
N PRO A 318 -25.95 -5.41 6.54
CA PRO A 318 -24.56 -5.00 6.72
C PRO A 318 -24.24 -4.71 8.19
N GLY A 319 -23.06 -5.13 8.66
CA GLY A 319 -22.60 -4.99 10.04
C GLY A 319 -23.21 -5.97 11.05
N TYR A 320 -23.99 -6.94 10.58
CA TYR A 320 -24.47 -8.07 11.38
C TYR A 320 -23.53 -9.27 11.26
N CYS A 321 -23.45 -10.06 12.33
CA CYS A 321 -22.74 -11.31 12.35
C CYS A 321 -23.56 -12.44 12.95
N TYR A 322 -23.12 -13.66 12.66
CA TYR A 322 -23.68 -14.88 13.18
C TYR A 322 -22.71 -15.48 14.18
N VAL A 323 -23.16 -15.64 15.42
CA VAL A 323 -22.39 -16.23 16.51
C VAL A 323 -22.97 -17.61 16.81
N PRO A 324 -22.23 -18.71 16.58
CA PRO A 324 -22.77 -20.06 16.75
C PRO A 324 -23.01 -20.38 18.23
N TYR A 325 -24.02 -21.19 18.52
CA TYR A 325 -24.40 -21.56 19.88
C TYR A 325 -23.25 -22.19 20.66
N GLN A 326 -22.43 -22.99 19.98
CA GLN A 326 -21.24 -23.59 20.60
C GLN A 326 -20.27 -22.54 21.14
N LEU A 327 -20.06 -21.43 20.41
CA LEU A 327 -19.13 -20.39 20.84
C LEU A 327 -19.63 -19.66 22.09
N ILE A 328 -20.94 -19.41 22.19
CA ILE A 328 -21.54 -18.85 23.41
C ILE A 328 -21.39 -19.82 24.59
N TYR A 329 -21.66 -21.11 24.36
CA TYR A 329 -21.55 -22.13 25.39
C TYR A 329 -20.12 -22.27 25.93
N GLU A 330 -19.11 -22.22 25.06
CA GLU A 330 -17.71 -22.39 25.43
C GLU A 330 -17.08 -21.10 25.99
N GLU A 331 -17.35 -19.95 25.38
CA GLU A 331 -16.59 -18.72 25.57
C GLU A 331 -17.41 -17.51 26.04
N GLY A 332 -18.73 -17.66 26.25
CA GLY A 332 -19.59 -16.58 26.74
C GLY A 332 -19.08 -15.97 28.05
N LEU A 333 -18.90 -14.64 28.06
CA LEU A 333 -18.41 -13.86 29.22
C LEU A 333 -19.50 -13.04 29.90
N ALA A 334 -20.49 -12.56 29.12
CA ALA A 334 -21.61 -11.78 29.63
C ALA A 334 -22.86 -12.06 28.81
N ALA A 335 -24.02 -12.08 29.48
CA ALA A 335 -25.34 -12.00 28.86
C ALA A 335 -26.20 -11.08 29.73
N LEU A 336 -26.58 -9.91 29.20
CA LEU A 336 -27.31 -8.87 29.92
C LEU A 336 -28.51 -8.43 29.11
N ILE A 337 -29.66 -8.31 29.75
CA ILE A 337 -30.89 -7.84 29.11
C ILE A 337 -31.36 -6.53 29.71
N ALA A 338 -31.89 -5.67 28.85
CA ALA A 338 -32.72 -4.55 29.27
C ALA A 338 -34.19 -5.02 29.25
N THR A 339 -34.89 -4.89 30.38
CA THR A 339 -36.25 -5.45 30.52
C THR A 339 -37.33 -4.57 29.87
N GLY A 340 -36.98 -3.34 29.49
CA GLY A 340 -37.84 -2.39 28.80
C GLY A 340 -37.18 -1.01 28.69
N VAL A 341 -37.86 -0.08 28.01
CA VAL A 341 -37.45 1.32 27.85
C VAL A 341 -38.61 2.24 28.24
N ILE A 342 -38.30 3.30 28.97
CA ILE A 342 -39.20 4.40 29.32
C ILE A 342 -38.93 5.53 28.32
N ILE A 343 -39.97 5.89 27.56
CA ILE A 343 -39.95 7.04 26.65
C ILE A 343 -40.91 8.10 27.21
N GLU A 344 -40.38 9.24 27.63
CA GLU A 344 -41.20 10.39 28.05
C GLU A 344 -41.52 11.26 26.83
N ALA A 345 -42.81 11.46 26.52
CA ALA A 345 -43.22 12.35 25.45
C ALA A 345 -42.79 13.79 25.76
N ALA A 346 -42.10 14.44 24.81
CA ALA A 346 -41.77 15.85 24.93
C ALA A 346 -43.07 16.66 25.11
N THR A 347 -43.22 17.37 26.23
CA THR A 347 -44.26 18.38 26.35
C THR A 347 -44.01 19.44 25.28
N ALA A 348 -44.95 19.56 24.33
CA ALA A 348 -44.94 20.62 23.34
C ALA A 348 -44.98 21.97 24.08
N SER A 349 -43.82 22.57 24.27
CA SER A 349 -43.75 23.98 24.63
C SER A 349 -44.15 24.76 23.40
N THR A 350 -45.41 25.21 23.35
CA THR A 350 -45.83 26.28 22.46
C THR A 350 -45.13 27.55 22.90
N ALA A 351 -43.87 27.71 22.48
CA ALA A 351 -43.20 28.99 22.49
C ALA A 351 -43.85 29.86 21.41
N THR A 352 -44.87 30.62 21.79
CA THR A 352 -45.28 31.81 21.03
C THR A 352 -44.07 32.72 20.90
N LEU A 353 -43.60 32.89 19.67
CA LEU A 353 -42.62 33.92 19.30
C LEU A 353 -43.16 35.30 19.65
N SER A 354 -42.80 35.82 20.83
CA SER A 354 -42.79 37.26 21.08
C SER A 354 -41.45 37.81 20.60
N ALA A 355 -41.48 38.83 19.74
CA ALA A 355 -40.29 39.53 19.28
C ALA A 355 -39.43 40.00 20.47
N PRO A 356 -38.10 39.90 20.40
CA PRO A 356 -37.22 40.27 21.51
C PRO A 356 -37.38 41.76 21.81
N THR A 357 -37.55 42.08 23.08
CA THR A 357 -37.59 43.48 23.52
C THR A 357 -36.18 44.06 23.44
N THR A 358 -36.06 45.36 23.15
CA THR A 358 -34.82 46.14 23.07
C THR A 358 -33.90 46.00 24.31
N SER A 359 -34.44 45.48 25.42
CA SER A 359 -33.72 45.15 26.65
C SER A 359 -32.77 43.96 26.53
N GLU A 360 -33.12 42.91 25.77
CA GLU A 360 -32.32 41.67 25.68
C GLU A 360 -31.10 41.84 24.78
N LEU A 361 -31.24 42.60 23.69
CA LEU A 361 -30.12 42.96 22.82
C LEU A 361 -29.09 43.86 23.53
N ALA A 362 -29.55 44.74 24.43
CA ALA A 362 -28.67 45.55 25.26
C ALA A 362 -27.90 44.71 26.29
N ALA A 363 -28.53 43.67 26.85
CA ALA A 363 -27.88 42.75 27.78
C ALA A 363 -26.82 41.87 27.08
N ILE A 364 -27.13 41.34 25.89
CA ILE A 364 -26.19 40.56 25.07
C ILE A 364 -25.00 41.43 24.62
N LEU A 365 -25.25 42.69 24.25
CA LEU A 365 -24.18 43.61 23.87
C LEU A 365 -23.28 43.95 25.08
N ALA A 366 -23.84 44.11 26.27
CA ALA A 366 -23.07 44.33 27.49
C ALA A 366 -22.19 43.11 27.85
N GLU A 367 -22.72 41.89 27.73
CA GLU A 367 -21.92 40.66 27.93
C GLU A 367 -20.79 40.53 26.91
N ALA A 368 -21.07 40.81 25.63
CA ALA A 368 -20.05 40.78 24.57
C ALA A 368 -18.93 41.81 24.83
N GLN A 369 -19.26 42.99 25.35
CA GLN A 369 -18.29 44.02 25.73
C GLN A 369 -17.42 43.59 26.91
N VAL A 370 -17.99 42.90 27.91
CA VAL A 370 -17.25 42.36 29.06
C VAL A 370 -16.27 41.25 28.63
N ILE A 371 -16.70 40.36 27.73
CA ILE A 371 -15.85 39.29 27.18
C ILE A 371 -14.68 39.89 26.40
N ARG A 372 -14.94 40.92 25.57
CA ARG A 372 -13.88 41.62 24.84
C ARG A 372 -12.86 42.27 25.77
N ALA A 373 -13.31 42.96 26.82
CA ALA A 373 -12.41 43.58 27.80
C ALA A 373 -11.53 42.55 28.53
N ARG A 374 -12.07 41.36 28.82
CA ARG A 374 -11.30 40.24 29.40
C ARG A 374 -10.25 39.71 28.43
N LEU A 375 -10.58 39.59 27.14
CA LEU A 375 -9.65 39.14 26.10
C LEU A 375 -8.51 40.15 25.89
N ASP A 376 -8.82 41.44 25.84
CA ASP A 376 -7.81 42.51 25.71
C ASP A 376 -6.87 42.54 26.92
N THR A 377 -7.39 42.29 28.12
CA THR A 377 -6.58 42.18 29.35
C THR A 377 -5.63 40.97 29.30
N LEU A 378 -6.09 39.84 28.75
CA LEU A 378 -5.25 38.65 28.58
C LEU A 378 -4.13 38.88 27.55
N ILE A 379 -4.45 39.53 26.43
CA ILE A 379 -3.47 39.87 25.38
C ILE A 379 -2.38 40.80 25.96
N ASN A 380 -2.76 41.81 26.73
CA ASN A 380 -1.79 42.71 27.36
C ASN A 380 -0.89 41.99 28.38
N ARG A 381 -1.43 41.03 29.14
CA ARG A 381 -0.62 40.19 30.05
C ARG A 381 0.37 39.30 29.30
N LEU A 382 -0.04 38.74 28.16
CA LEU A 382 0.83 37.93 27.30
C LEU A 382 1.93 38.78 26.67
N GLN A 383 1.62 39.98 26.20
CA GLN A 383 2.62 40.90 25.63
C GLN A 383 3.65 41.35 26.69
N ALA A 384 3.20 41.57 27.93
CA ALA A 384 4.10 41.87 29.05
C ALA A 384 5.02 40.69 29.44
N LEU A 385 4.62 39.45 29.18
CA LEU A 385 5.44 38.25 29.38
C LEU A 385 6.47 38.02 28.27
N VAL A 386 6.21 38.54 27.06
CA VAL A 386 7.08 38.35 25.88
C VAL A 386 8.15 39.46 25.78
N GLY A 387 7.91 40.65 26.35
CA GLY A 387 8.85 41.78 26.27
C GLY A 387 9.63 42.03 27.56
N GLY A 388 10.72 41.29 27.82
CA GLY A 388 11.55 41.59 28.99
C GLY A 388 12.77 40.70 29.27
N GLN A 389 13.88 41.05 28.59
CA GLN A 389 15.28 40.96 29.06
C GLN A 389 16.12 39.67 28.84
N PRO A 390 17.46 39.84 28.69
CA PRO A 390 18.35 39.07 27.82
C PRO A 390 19.07 37.93 28.53
N GLN A 391 19.50 36.92 27.77
CA GLN A 391 20.32 35.83 28.27
C GLN A 391 21.83 36.13 28.18
N PRO A 392 22.61 35.88 29.26
CA PRO A 392 24.06 35.92 29.24
C PRO A 392 24.66 34.59 28.75
N VAL A 393 25.87 34.70 28.22
CA VAL A 393 26.74 33.62 27.72
C VAL A 393 27.37 32.85 28.89
N MET A 394 27.39 31.50 28.86
CA MET A 394 28.59 30.68 29.16
C MET A 394 28.39 29.16 28.93
N SER A 395 29.47 28.57 28.39
CA SER A 395 29.88 27.17 28.16
C SER A 395 29.79 26.22 29.37
N ALA A 396 29.87 24.88 29.33
CA ALA A 396 30.03 23.83 28.33
C ALA A 396 29.72 22.46 29.01
N VAL A 397 29.64 21.40 28.18
CA VAL A 397 30.06 19.98 28.37
C VAL A 397 29.00 19.00 27.87
N GLU A 398 29.35 18.27 26.81
CA GLU A 398 28.58 17.22 26.14
C GLU A 398 28.35 15.97 26.99
N PRO A 399 27.20 15.30 26.79
CA PRO A 399 27.16 13.85 26.69
C PRO A 399 26.63 13.38 25.32
N ALA A 400 27.01 12.13 25.00
CA ALA A 400 26.85 11.39 23.74
C ALA A 400 25.48 11.50 23.00
N PRO A 401 25.45 11.35 21.66
CA PRO A 401 24.28 11.65 20.85
C PRO A 401 23.11 10.69 21.16
N ALA A 402 22.01 11.27 21.63
CA ALA A 402 20.70 10.62 21.64
C ALA A 402 20.16 10.50 20.20
N LEU A 403 19.46 9.40 19.92
CA LEU A 403 18.71 9.19 18.69
C LEU A 403 17.82 10.41 18.38
N PRO A 404 17.81 10.91 17.13
CA PRO A 404 17.01 12.07 16.79
C PRO A 404 15.50 11.77 16.93
N PRO A 405 14.70 12.76 17.35
CA PRO A 405 13.25 12.62 17.36
C PRO A 405 12.73 12.37 15.94
N SER A 406 11.67 11.56 15.85
CA SER A 406 11.04 11.18 14.58
C SER A 406 10.60 12.43 13.79
N PRO A 407 10.71 12.44 12.45
CA PRO A 407 10.10 13.51 11.65
C PRO A 407 8.60 13.58 11.92
N GLU A 408 8.05 14.79 11.99
CA GLU A 408 6.60 14.99 12.06
C GLU A 408 5.92 14.28 10.87
N PRO A 409 4.89 13.46 11.11
CA PRO A 409 4.19 12.78 10.03
C PRO A 409 3.56 13.81 9.10
N ALA A 410 3.79 13.64 7.79
CA ALA A 410 3.05 14.37 6.77
C ALA A 410 1.55 14.14 7.01
N ALA A 411 0.75 15.22 6.96
CA ALA A 411 -0.69 15.15 7.12
C ALA A 411 -1.27 14.17 6.09
N VAL A 412 -1.80 13.04 6.57
CA VAL A 412 -2.51 12.05 5.78
C VAL A 412 -3.79 12.71 5.27
N VAL A 413 -4.00 12.73 3.95
CA VAL A 413 -5.27 13.17 3.37
C VAL A 413 -6.33 12.16 3.77
N ALA A 414 -7.41 12.62 4.41
CA ALA A 414 -8.51 11.78 4.87
C ALA A 414 -9.08 10.93 3.71
N GLY A 415 -9.08 9.60 3.87
CA GLY A 415 -9.76 8.65 2.96
C GLY A 415 -8.86 7.67 2.20
N TYR A 416 -7.53 7.68 2.39
CA TYR A 416 -6.63 6.65 1.87
C TYR A 416 -5.75 6.12 3.02
N SER A 417 -5.96 4.87 3.46
CA SER A 417 -5.21 4.25 4.57
C SER A 417 -4.36 3.07 4.06
N GLY A 418 -3.05 3.29 3.94
CA GLY A 418 -2.05 2.26 3.60
C GLY A 418 -1.56 2.29 2.15
N PRO A 419 -0.59 1.42 1.79
CA PRO A 419 -0.04 1.35 0.43
C PRO A 419 -1.03 0.68 -0.55
N LEU A 420 -2.14 0.14 -0.01
CA LEU A 420 -3.31 -0.34 -0.73
C LEU A 420 -4.19 0.83 -1.15
N ILE A 421 -4.45 0.93 -2.45
CA ILE A 421 -5.58 1.72 -2.92
C ILE A 421 -6.60 0.76 -3.53
N LEU A 422 -7.74 0.63 -2.86
CA LEU A 422 -8.85 -0.20 -3.30
C LEU A 422 -9.76 0.69 -4.15
N ILE A 423 -9.81 0.42 -5.46
CA ILE A 423 -10.73 1.08 -6.38
C ILE A 423 -11.41 -0.02 -7.18
N ALA A 424 -12.14 -0.89 -6.51
CA ALA A 424 -12.91 -1.93 -7.16
C ALA A 424 -14.35 -1.88 -6.64
N ASP A 425 -15.30 -2.04 -7.54
CA ASP A 425 -16.66 -2.44 -7.22
C ASP A 425 -16.58 -3.93 -6.83
N GLU A 426 -17.08 -4.31 -5.66
CA GLU A 426 -16.87 -5.65 -5.03
C GLU A 426 -17.33 -6.85 -5.88
N GLN A 427 -17.98 -6.60 -7.02
CA GLN A 427 -18.58 -7.60 -7.92
C GLN A 427 -17.85 -7.78 -9.26
N SER A 428 -16.75 -7.08 -9.52
CA SER A 428 -16.13 -7.13 -10.85
C SER A 428 -15.31 -8.40 -11.11
N ARG A 429 -15.54 -9.02 -12.26
CA ARG A 429 -14.90 -10.27 -12.73
C ARG A 429 -13.54 -10.05 -13.40
N ASP A 430 -13.14 -8.80 -13.58
CA ASP A 430 -11.94 -8.37 -14.30
C ASP A 430 -11.01 -7.57 -13.37
N GLU A 431 -10.58 -8.19 -12.26
CA GLU A 431 -9.57 -7.61 -11.35
C GLU A 431 -8.21 -7.51 -12.06
N LEU A 432 -7.54 -6.38 -11.84
CA LEU A 432 -6.24 -6.06 -12.41
C LEU A 432 -5.15 -6.25 -11.36
N TYR A 433 -4.12 -7.02 -11.70
CA TYR A 433 -3.11 -7.47 -10.74
C TYR A 433 -1.73 -6.81 -10.97
N PRO A 434 -1.28 -5.89 -10.08
CA PRO A 434 0.09 -5.40 -10.09
C PRO A 434 1.06 -6.43 -9.48
N ASN A 435 2.33 -6.35 -9.85
CA ASN A 435 3.41 -7.15 -9.26
C ASN A 435 3.99 -6.48 -8.00
N GLY A 436 3.10 -5.94 -7.16
CA GLY A 436 3.46 -5.25 -5.92
C GLY A 436 2.66 -5.83 -4.79
N ILE A 437 3.32 -6.07 -3.65
CA ILE A 437 2.70 -6.69 -2.49
C ILE A 437 2.99 -5.94 -1.20
N ASP A 438 2.00 -5.81 -0.32
CA ASP A 438 2.15 -5.24 1.02
C ASP A 438 3.09 -6.13 1.83
N GLY A 439 4.22 -5.56 2.25
CA GLY A 439 5.29 -6.27 2.91
C GLY A 439 5.00 -6.73 4.34
N ARG A 440 3.84 -6.40 4.90
CA ARG A 440 3.40 -6.88 6.22
C ARG A 440 2.27 -7.89 6.07
N ARG A 441 1.30 -7.59 5.21
CA ARG A 441 0.05 -8.35 5.11
C ARG A 441 0.04 -9.40 3.99
N GLY A 442 0.91 -9.29 2.99
CA GLY A 442 0.94 -10.25 1.88
C GLY A 442 -0.15 -10.02 0.82
N GLU A 443 -0.54 -8.77 0.63
CA GLU A 443 -1.67 -8.39 -0.22
C GLU A 443 -1.26 -7.59 -1.44
N PRO A 444 -1.98 -7.67 -2.56
CA PRO A 444 -1.71 -6.80 -3.69
C PRO A 444 -1.77 -5.32 -3.30
N LEU A 445 -0.76 -4.53 -3.68
CA LEU A 445 -0.71 -3.08 -3.39
C LEU A 445 -1.79 -2.26 -4.10
N LEU A 446 -2.47 -2.87 -5.06
CA LEU A 446 -3.63 -2.28 -5.70
C LEU A 446 -4.61 -3.38 -6.08
N ARG A 447 -5.89 -3.13 -5.81
CA ARG A 447 -6.99 -3.93 -6.32
C ARG A 447 -7.92 -2.96 -7.02
N ILE A 448 -7.94 -3.08 -8.34
CA ILE A 448 -8.72 -2.20 -9.21
C ILE A 448 -9.39 -3.08 -10.26
N ASP A 449 -10.66 -2.80 -10.53
CA ASP A 449 -11.36 -3.47 -11.61
C ASP A 449 -11.25 -2.71 -12.94
N ALA A 450 -11.59 -3.37 -14.05
CA ALA A 450 -11.55 -2.76 -15.38
C ALA A 450 -12.40 -1.47 -15.50
N LYS A 451 -13.51 -1.36 -14.77
CA LYS A 451 -14.40 -0.18 -14.81
C LYS A 451 -13.75 1.01 -14.12
N ALA A 452 -13.31 0.84 -12.88
CA ALA A 452 -12.58 1.84 -12.13
C ALA A 452 -11.28 2.26 -12.83
N ALA A 453 -10.52 1.31 -13.38
CA ALA A 453 -9.32 1.61 -14.16
C ALA A 453 -9.65 2.40 -15.44
N SER A 454 -10.75 2.08 -16.12
CA SER A 454 -11.24 2.85 -17.26
C SER A 454 -11.63 4.29 -16.87
N GLU A 455 -12.28 4.47 -15.72
CA GLU A 455 -12.62 5.80 -15.20
C GLU A 455 -11.36 6.63 -14.86
N LEU A 456 -10.32 6.01 -14.30
CA LEU A 456 -9.02 6.66 -14.09
C LEU A 456 -8.34 6.97 -15.43
N ALA A 457 -8.36 6.03 -16.39
CA ALA A 457 -7.77 6.21 -17.70
C ALA A 457 -8.35 7.43 -18.43
N GLN A 458 -9.67 7.63 -18.35
CA GLN A 458 -10.37 8.79 -18.90
C GLN A 458 -9.89 10.14 -18.32
N ARG A 459 -9.28 10.13 -17.13
CA ARG A 459 -8.75 11.32 -16.46
C ARG A 459 -7.24 11.50 -16.66
N SER A 460 -6.59 10.59 -17.39
CA SER A 460 -5.12 10.47 -17.49
C SER A 460 -4.53 11.04 -18.79
N ASP A 461 -5.23 11.98 -19.42
CA ASP A 461 -4.86 12.50 -20.74
C ASP A 461 -3.51 13.23 -20.71
N ASP A 462 -2.62 12.87 -21.63
CA ASP A 462 -1.30 13.47 -21.73
C ASP A 462 -1.38 14.89 -22.29
N PRO A 463 -0.49 15.82 -21.89
CA PRO A 463 -0.40 17.12 -22.53
C PRO A 463 -0.19 17.01 -24.04
N LYS A 464 -0.75 17.93 -24.82
CA LYS A 464 -0.65 17.94 -26.30
C LYS A 464 0.79 17.90 -26.80
N GLU A 465 1.71 18.55 -26.07
CA GLU A 465 3.13 18.52 -26.39
C GLU A 465 3.68 17.09 -26.32
N LEU A 466 3.35 16.33 -25.27
CA LEU A 466 3.78 14.95 -25.08
C LEU A 466 3.14 13.99 -26.11
N GLN A 467 1.86 14.19 -26.43
CA GLN A 467 1.18 13.48 -27.52
C GLN A 467 1.89 13.69 -28.87
N THR A 468 2.33 14.92 -29.14
CA THR A 468 3.09 15.25 -30.36
C THR A 468 4.44 14.54 -30.40
N LEU A 469 5.13 14.42 -29.26
CA LEU A 469 6.40 13.68 -29.16
C LEU A 469 6.20 12.19 -29.46
N HIS A 470 5.19 11.57 -28.85
CA HIS A 470 4.85 10.17 -29.10
C HIS A 470 4.50 9.91 -30.56
N LYS A 471 3.71 10.81 -31.17
CA LYS A 471 3.40 10.78 -32.61
C LYS A 471 4.67 10.83 -33.47
N THR A 472 5.52 11.81 -33.23
CA THR A 472 6.79 11.99 -33.97
C THR A 472 7.67 10.74 -33.85
N ARG A 473 7.73 10.11 -32.68
CA ARG A 473 8.52 8.90 -32.45
C ARG A 473 7.97 7.70 -33.21
N ASN A 474 6.65 7.52 -33.23
CA ASN A 474 5.99 6.39 -33.89
C ASN A 474 5.99 6.50 -35.43
N GLU A 475 5.93 7.72 -35.96
CA GLU A 475 5.92 8.00 -37.41
C GLU A 475 7.34 8.05 -38.03
N ALA A 476 8.41 7.96 -37.23
CA ALA A 476 9.78 7.99 -37.72
C ALA A 476 10.08 6.82 -38.68
N GLU A 477 10.74 7.12 -39.82
CA GLU A 477 11.00 6.18 -40.93
C GLU A 477 11.79 4.93 -40.48
N GLU A 478 12.69 5.09 -39.51
CA GLU A 478 13.39 4.00 -38.84
C GLU A 478 12.85 3.84 -37.42
N ARG A 479 12.13 2.74 -37.16
CA ARG A 479 11.50 2.46 -35.86
C ARG A 479 12.49 2.25 -34.69
N HIS A 480 13.80 2.25 -34.94
CA HIS A 480 14.82 1.81 -33.97
C HIS A 480 15.96 2.80 -33.69
N PHE A 481 15.93 4.04 -34.18
CA PHE A 481 17.01 4.99 -33.90
C PHE A 481 16.49 6.32 -33.39
N GLY A 482 16.82 6.63 -32.13
CA GLY A 482 16.67 7.95 -31.54
C GLY A 482 17.67 8.98 -32.08
N VAL A 483 18.49 8.65 -33.10
CA VAL A 483 19.45 9.58 -33.73
C VAL A 483 19.15 9.77 -35.21
N VAL A 484 19.73 10.80 -35.82
CA VAL A 484 19.72 10.99 -37.29
C VAL A 484 20.55 9.91 -38.00
N ALA A 485 20.22 9.61 -39.26
CA ALA A 485 20.75 8.47 -40.01
C ALA A 485 22.29 8.44 -40.20
N ASP A 486 22.97 9.58 -40.07
CA ASP A 486 24.43 9.71 -40.21
C ASP A 486 25.19 9.55 -38.88
N VAL A 487 24.51 9.19 -37.79
CA VAL A 487 25.10 9.02 -36.45
C VAL A 487 25.01 7.56 -36.03
N ASP A 488 26.16 6.93 -35.76
CA ASP A 488 26.20 5.61 -35.11
C ASP A 488 26.07 5.75 -33.58
N GLN A 489 24.99 5.23 -33.01
CA GLN A 489 24.75 5.19 -31.56
C GLN A 489 25.83 4.41 -30.80
N GLU A 490 26.54 3.49 -31.46
CA GLU A 490 27.58 2.70 -30.83
C GLU A 490 28.99 3.31 -30.94
N ASP A 491 29.14 4.42 -31.66
CA ASP A 491 30.35 5.22 -31.68
C ASP A 491 30.18 6.44 -30.77
N LEU A 492 30.85 6.45 -29.61
CA LEU A 492 30.74 7.56 -28.66
C LEU A 492 31.29 8.88 -29.21
N ALA A 493 32.22 8.87 -30.17
CA ALA A 493 32.69 10.10 -30.80
C ALA A 493 31.57 10.77 -31.62
N GLN A 494 30.65 9.97 -32.18
CA GLN A 494 29.48 10.45 -32.93
C GLN A 494 28.27 10.68 -32.03
N ALA A 495 27.88 9.68 -31.24
CA ALA A 495 26.72 9.70 -30.35
C ALA A 495 26.88 10.72 -29.20
N ARG A 496 28.11 10.95 -28.76
CA ARG A 496 28.50 11.77 -27.60
C ARG A 496 27.88 11.28 -26.29
N TRP A 497 28.39 11.79 -25.17
CA TRP A 497 27.91 11.51 -23.83
C TRP A 497 28.07 12.75 -22.95
N ALA A 498 27.12 13.00 -22.05
CA ALA A 498 27.26 13.99 -20.99
C ALA A 498 26.51 13.63 -19.71
N VAL A 499 26.98 14.20 -18.59
CA VAL A 499 26.26 14.15 -17.32
C VAL A 499 25.35 15.38 -17.19
N MET A 500 24.08 15.15 -16.85
CA MET A 500 23.12 16.19 -16.49
C MET A 500 23.05 16.33 -14.97
N VAL A 501 23.25 17.55 -14.47
CA VAL A 501 23.20 17.89 -13.03
C VAL A 501 22.23 19.03 -12.78
N ASN A 502 21.63 19.10 -11.59
CA ASN A 502 20.79 20.23 -11.22
C ASN A 502 21.68 21.46 -10.96
N ALA A 503 21.23 22.63 -11.41
CA ALA A 503 21.95 23.90 -11.30
C ALA A 503 22.36 24.25 -9.85
N VAL A 504 21.51 23.94 -8.88
CA VAL A 504 21.71 24.32 -7.47
C VAL A 504 22.27 23.20 -6.61
N ASP A 505 22.50 22.01 -7.17
CA ASP A 505 23.23 20.95 -6.48
C ASP A 505 24.68 21.38 -6.22
N ASP A 506 25.27 20.85 -5.15
CA ASP A 506 26.67 21.07 -4.81
C ASP A 506 27.59 20.44 -5.87
N ALA A 507 28.60 21.18 -6.35
CA ALA A 507 29.54 20.72 -7.37
C ALA A 507 30.34 19.47 -6.94
N ARG A 508 30.30 19.07 -5.66
CA ARG A 508 30.80 17.77 -5.19
C ARG A 508 30.21 16.59 -5.96
N ILE A 509 29.02 16.69 -6.54
CA ILE A 509 28.48 15.61 -7.39
C ILE A 509 29.28 15.45 -8.69
N ILE A 510 29.67 16.56 -9.33
CA ILE A 510 30.53 16.58 -10.51
C ILE A 510 31.93 16.07 -10.13
N GLN A 511 32.45 16.54 -8.99
CA GLN A 511 33.75 16.10 -8.47
C GLN A 511 33.78 14.59 -8.23
N ALA A 512 32.73 14.03 -7.62
CA ALA A 512 32.65 12.59 -7.36
C ALA A 512 32.59 11.76 -8.64
N LEU A 513 31.91 12.26 -9.68
CA LEU A 513 31.81 11.60 -10.99
C LEU A 513 32.99 11.91 -11.93
N TRP A 514 33.94 12.75 -11.52
CA TRP A 514 35.03 13.20 -12.37
C TRP A 514 35.82 12.06 -13.05
N PRO A 515 36.14 10.93 -12.37
CA PRO A 515 36.82 9.81 -13.03
C PRO A 515 36.06 9.28 -14.26
N LEU A 516 34.72 9.22 -14.18
CA LEU A 516 33.88 8.78 -15.29
C LEU A 516 33.78 9.85 -16.37
N ILE A 517 33.61 11.12 -15.98
CA ILE A 517 33.56 12.26 -16.91
C ILE A 517 34.83 12.32 -17.75
N GLU A 518 35.99 12.19 -17.12
CA GLU A 518 37.30 12.17 -17.78
C GLU A 518 37.41 10.99 -18.76
N TYR A 519 37.01 9.80 -18.33
CA TYR A 519 37.06 8.62 -19.17
C TYR A 519 36.12 8.71 -20.39
N ARG A 520 34.89 9.23 -20.21
CA ARG A 520 33.94 9.44 -21.31
C ARG A 520 34.35 10.59 -22.22
N ALA A 521 35.00 11.64 -21.71
CA ALA A 521 35.57 12.70 -22.54
C ALA A 521 36.68 12.15 -23.44
N TYR A 522 37.58 11.32 -22.91
CA TYR A 522 38.60 10.63 -23.70
C TYR A 522 38.00 9.77 -24.83
N GLN A 523 36.97 8.97 -24.54
CA GLN A 523 36.31 8.14 -25.56
C GLN A 523 35.58 8.96 -26.64
N GLN A 524 35.22 10.21 -26.34
CA GLN A 524 34.64 11.16 -27.30
C GLN A 524 35.69 11.97 -28.07
N GLY A 525 36.98 11.85 -27.72
CA GLY A 525 38.05 12.67 -28.29
C GLY A 525 38.03 14.13 -27.80
N ILE A 526 37.54 14.38 -26.59
CA ILE A 526 37.49 15.71 -25.96
C ILE A 526 38.75 15.92 -25.11
N ASP A 527 39.49 16.98 -25.40
CA ASP A 527 40.61 17.42 -24.56
C ASP A 527 40.08 18.27 -23.40
N LEU A 528 40.01 17.67 -22.20
CA LEU A 528 39.45 18.36 -21.04
C LEU A 528 40.37 19.49 -20.54
N PRO A 529 39.80 20.65 -20.15
CA PRO A 529 40.54 21.69 -19.46
C PRO A 529 40.94 21.23 -18.05
N LEU A 530 41.99 21.82 -17.49
CA LEU A 530 42.33 21.62 -16.08
C LEU A 530 41.28 22.28 -15.20
N VAL A 531 40.56 21.49 -14.41
CA VAL A 531 39.45 21.95 -13.55
C VAL A 531 39.86 22.00 -12.08
N ASP A 532 39.19 22.86 -11.32
CA ASP A 532 39.21 22.88 -9.86
C ASP A 532 37.77 22.98 -9.30
N PHE A 533 37.61 22.65 -8.01
CA PHE A 533 36.32 22.69 -7.30
C PHE A 533 36.44 23.60 -6.07
N ARG A 534 35.54 24.58 -5.94
CA ARG A 534 35.54 25.52 -4.81
C ARG A 534 34.57 25.07 -3.71
N PRO A 535 34.89 25.25 -2.42
CA PRO A 535 33.97 24.88 -1.34
C PRO A 535 32.63 25.62 -1.45
N GLY A 536 31.52 24.87 -1.42
CA GLY A 536 30.17 25.42 -1.50
C GLY A 536 29.74 25.90 -2.90
N GLU A 537 30.56 25.66 -3.92
CA GLU A 537 30.23 25.99 -5.31
C GLU A 537 29.07 25.12 -5.82
N THR A 538 28.10 25.75 -6.46
CA THR A 538 26.99 25.04 -7.12
C THR A 538 27.44 24.48 -8.47
N CYS A 539 26.72 23.47 -8.96
CA CYS A 539 26.96 22.90 -10.28
C CYS A 539 26.84 23.95 -11.40
N ALA A 540 25.93 24.93 -11.28
CA ALA A 540 25.81 26.01 -12.26
C ALA A 540 27.01 26.96 -12.25
N GLU A 541 27.52 27.32 -11.07
CA GLU A 541 28.72 28.15 -10.93
C GLU A 541 29.94 27.42 -11.51
N TRP A 542 30.11 26.13 -11.18
CA TRP A 542 31.18 25.31 -11.73
C TRP A 542 31.08 25.18 -13.26
N ALA A 543 29.89 24.86 -13.78
CA ALA A 543 29.64 24.69 -15.20
C ALA A 543 29.86 25.99 -16.00
N SER A 544 29.60 27.16 -15.40
CA SER A 544 29.88 28.44 -16.05
C SER A 544 31.37 28.65 -16.36
N ARG A 545 32.26 27.96 -15.64
CA ARG A 545 33.72 28.04 -15.80
C ARG A 545 34.25 27.01 -16.79
N TYR A 546 33.67 25.81 -16.83
CA TYR A 546 34.25 24.66 -17.52
C TYR A 546 33.34 23.94 -18.52
N ALA A 547 32.05 24.27 -18.54
CA ALA A 547 31.03 23.64 -19.36
C ALA A 547 30.09 24.67 -20.01
N ASP A 548 30.60 25.86 -20.35
CA ASP A 548 29.80 26.92 -20.97
C ASP A 548 29.25 26.44 -22.33
N PRO A 549 27.91 26.40 -22.53
CA PRO A 549 27.31 25.96 -23.77
C PRO A 549 27.71 26.80 -24.99
N LYS A 550 28.29 28.00 -24.80
CA LYS A 550 28.82 28.85 -25.87
C LYS A 550 30.17 28.39 -26.44
N GLN A 551 30.91 27.57 -25.70
CA GLN A 551 32.18 27.01 -26.17
C GLN A 551 31.93 25.80 -27.08
N PRO A 552 32.81 25.50 -28.05
CA PRO A 552 32.73 24.27 -28.84
C PRO A 552 32.67 23.03 -27.94
N TRP A 553 31.93 22.00 -28.37
CA TRP A 553 31.73 20.77 -27.58
C TRP A 553 33.07 20.12 -27.20
N GLU A 554 34.01 20.16 -28.13
CA GLU A 554 35.33 19.53 -28.05
C GLU A 554 36.28 20.25 -27.07
N GLN A 555 35.89 21.44 -26.58
CA GLN A 555 36.73 22.30 -25.74
C GLN A 555 36.15 22.50 -24.33
N ARG A 556 35.07 21.81 -23.99
CA ARG A 556 34.37 21.98 -22.70
C ARG A 556 34.12 20.63 -22.04
N ALA A 557 33.97 20.65 -20.71
CA ALA A 557 33.59 19.45 -19.97
C ALA A 557 32.17 19.00 -20.40
N PRO A 558 31.91 17.69 -20.59
CA PRO A 558 30.62 17.16 -21.01
C PRO A 558 29.63 17.13 -19.83
N VAL A 559 29.31 18.31 -19.30
CA VAL A 559 28.38 18.54 -18.20
C VAL A 559 27.28 19.47 -18.69
N LEU A 560 26.02 19.07 -18.49
CA LEU A 560 24.85 19.86 -18.84
C LEU A 560 24.08 20.24 -17.57
N VAL A 561 23.76 21.53 -17.46
CA VAL A 561 23.02 22.05 -16.30
C VAL A 561 21.52 22.04 -16.59
N TYR A 562 20.74 21.52 -15.64
CA TYR A 562 19.28 21.60 -15.59
C TYR A 562 18.83 22.63 -14.56
N ARG A 563 17.96 23.58 -14.93
CA ARG A 563 17.51 24.64 -14.00
C ARG A 563 16.25 24.20 -13.24
N PRO A 564 16.10 24.56 -11.96
CA PRO A 564 14.89 24.27 -11.20
C PRO A 564 13.61 24.72 -11.92
N GLY A 565 12.63 23.81 -12.02
CA GLY A 565 11.33 24.08 -12.65
C GLY A 565 11.35 24.26 -14.18
N GLU A 566 12.50 24.11 -14.84
CA GLU A 566 12.59 24.13 -16.30
C GLU A 566 11.81 22.94 -16.90
N ARG A 567 11.20 23.09 -18.08
CA ARG A 567 10.59 21.96 -18.81
C ARG A 567 11.61 21.36 -19.79
N VAL A 568 11.49 20.08 -20.15
CA VAL A 568 12.43 19.42 -21.08
C VAL A 568 12.58 20.17 -22.40
N ASN A 569 11.46 20.60 -23.01
CA ASN A 569 11.51 21.38 -24.26
C ASN A 569 12.27 22.71 -24.11
N SER A 570 12.11 23.40 -22.98
CA SER A 570 12.83 24.65 -22.68
C SER A 570 14.31 24.39 -22.45
N TRP A 571 14.64 23.29 -21.78
CA TRP A 571 16.00 22.84 -21.55
C TRP A 571 16.71 22.49 -22.87
N LEU A 572 16.07 21.68 -23.72
CA LEU A 572 16.58 21.32 -25.05
C LEU A 572 16.86 22.57 -25.90
N ALA A 573 15.90 23.50 -25.95
CA ALA A 573 16.03 24.75 -26.69
C ALA A 573 17.21 25.60 -26.18
N ARG A 574 17.40 25.68 -24.86
CA ARG A 574 18.54 26.39 -24.25
C ARG A 574 19.89 25.76 -24.59
N HIS A 575 19.92 24.46 -24.83
CA HIS A 575 21.10 23.72 -25.25
C HIS A 575 21.22 23.55 -26.77
N GLY A 576 20.39 24.28 -27.55
CA GLY A 576 20.55 24.42 -29.00
C GLY A 576 19.83 23.36 -29.84
N THR A 577 18.98 22.53 -29.24
CA THR A 577 18.23 21.48 -29.95
C THR A 577 16.73 21.55 -29.68
N MET A 578 15.97 20.69 -30.34
CA MET A 578 14.54 20.51 -30.14
C MET A 578 14.19 19.03 -30.06
N PRO A 579 13.01 18.65 -29.55
CA PRO A 579 12.60 17.26 -29.53
C PRO A 579 12.51 16.65 -30.93
N GLY A 580 12.98 15.41 -31.07
CA GLY A 580 13.02 14.67 -32.34
C GLY A 580 14.26 13.76 -32.42
N PRO A 581 14.54 13.16 -33.58
CA PRO A 581 15.77 12.39 -33.79
C PRO A 581 17.00 13.21 -33.41
N VAL A 582 17.81 12.66 -32.51
CA VAL A 582 18.94 13.34 -31.88
C VAL A 582 20.07 13.53 -32.89
N LYS A 583 20.51 14.78 -33.02
CA LYS A 583 21.74 15.14 -33.70
C LYS A 583 22.74 15.68 -32.66
N PRO A 584 23.66 14.85 -32.13
CA PRO A 584 24.55 15.23 -31.03
C PRO A 584 25.40 16.48 -31.29
N SER A 585 25.68 16.77 -32.57
CA SER A 585 26.40 17.98 -32.99
C SER A 585 25.63 19.29 -32.73
N GLN A 586 24.32 19.24 -32.45
CA GLN A 586 23.48 20.41 -32.16
C GLN A 586 23.44 20.79 -30.67
N GLY A 587 24.22 20.12 -29.82
CA GLY A 587 24.53 20.60 -28.46
C GLY A 587 24.10 19.66 -27.33
N VAL A 588 23.18 18.73 -27.58
CA VAL A 588 22.78 17.70 -26.61
C VAL A 588 23.20 16.31 -27.12
N PRO A 589 24.08 15.58 -26.40
CA PRO A 589 24.47 14.21 -26.73
C PRO A 589 23.31 13.22 -26.76
N PHE A 590 23.48 12.09 -27.43
CA PHE A 590 22.51 11.00 -27.39
C PHE A 590 22.49 10.30 -26.02
N TYR A 591 23.66 10.05 -25.41
CA TYR A 591 23.73 9.46 -24.08
C TYR A 591 23.75 10.53 -22.99
N ILE A 592 22.77 10.49 -22.09
CA ILE A 592 22.65 11.44 -20.99
C ILE A 592 22.62 10.68 -19.66
N LEU A 593 23.61 10.93 -18.80
CA LEU A 593 23.59 10.44 -17.43
C LEU A 593 23.03 11.52 -16.49
N ILE A 594 21.84 11.32 -15.94
CA ILE A 594 21.28 12.19 -14.90
C ILE A 594 21.94 11.86 -13.55
N ALA A 595 22.59 12.85 -12.94
CA ALA A 595 23.13 12.77 -11.59
C ALA A 595 22.44 13.81 -10.71
N ALA A 596 21.31 13.42 -10.11
CA ALA A 596 20.51 14.26 -9.22
C ALA A 596 19.48 13.41 -8.46
N ARG A 597 19.04 13.90 -7.30
CA ARG A 597 17.88 13.34 -6.59
C ARG A 597 16.63 13.41 -7.47
N PRO A 598 15.70 12.44 -7.37
CA PRO A 598 14.51 12.39 -8.22
C PRO A 598 13.33 13.23 -7.72
N GLY A 599 13.45 13.89 -6.56
CA GLY A 599 12.44 14.80 -6.06
C GLY A 599 12.91 15.61 -4.86
N PRO A 600 12.07 16.54 -4.40
CA PRO A 600 12.38 17.42 -3.28
C PRO A 600 12.29 16.68 -1.93
N LEU A 601 13.13 17.04 -0.96
CA LEU A 601 13.02 16.58 0.44
C LEU A 601 12.14 17.51 1.28
N THR A 602 12.01 18.77 0.88
CA THR A 602 11.16 19.76 1.54
C THR A 602 10.42 20.59 0.48
N ALA A 603 9.36 21.29 0.86
CA ALA A 603 8.55 22.07 -0.10
C ALA A 603 9.35 23.12 -0.90
N ASN A 604 10.45 23.63 -0.35
CA ASN A 604 11.30 24.66 -0.99
C ASN A 604 12.59 24.10 -1.58
N ASP A 605 12.80 22.78 -1.52
CA ASP A 605 13.99 22.13 -2.09
C ASP A 605 13.92 22.17 -3.62
N GLN A 606 14.96 22.71 -4.25
CA GLN A 606 15.08 22.87 -5.71
C GLN A 606 16.16 21.96 -6.32
N ALA A 607 16.92 21.24 -5.49
CA ALA A 607 18.09 20.46 -5.87
C ALA A 607 17.71 19.03 -6.31
N PHE A 608 16.88 18.92 -7.35
CA PHE A 608 16.41 17.64 -7.88
C PHE A 608 16.12 17.70 -9.39
N ILE A 609 16.11 16.54 -10.05
CA ILE A 609 15.64 16.37 -11.44
C ILE A 609 14.63 15.22 -11.42
N SER A 610 13.35 15.51 -11.69
CA SER A 610 12.27 14.54 -11.51
C SER A 610 12.38 13.31 -12.41
N PHE A 611 11.70 12.22 -12.05
CA PHE A 611 11.58 11.05 -12.94
C PHE A 611 10.92 11.40 -14.28
N ASN A 612 9.96 12.34 -14.29
CA ASN A 612 9.32 12.81 -15.53
C ASN A 612 10.29 13.40 -16.55
N VAL A 613 11.34 14.11 -16.10
CA VAL A 613 12.39 14.60 -17.00
C VAL A 613 13.08 13.45 -17.72
N GLN A 614 13.30 12.34 -17.03
CA GLN A 614 13.91 11.15 -17.62
C GLN A 614 12.95 10.46 -18.60
N TYR A 615 11.69 10.23 -18.20
CA TYR A 615 10.67 9.64 -19.10
C TYR A 615 10.49 10.43 -20.40
N GLU A 616 10.49 11.76 -20.32
CA GLU A 616 10.34 12.64 -21.49
C GLU A 616 11.57 12.59 -22.41
N LEU A 617 12.78 12.55 -21.84
CA LEU A 617 14.02 12.45 -22.61
C LEU A 617 14.20 11.06 -23.23
N ASP A 618 13.84 10.00 -22.52
CA ASP A 618 13.95 8.60 -22.98
C ASP A 618 13.20 8.35 -24.30
N ILE A 619 12.22 9.19 -24.68
CA ILE A 619 11.53 9.09 -25.97
C ILE A 619 12.51 9.08 -27.16
N PHE A 620 13.59 9.86 -27.10
CA PHE A 620 14.59 9.96 -28.19
C PHE A 620 16.05 9.80 -27.73
N TRP A 621 16.36 9.94 -26.44
CA TRP A 621 17.72 9.86 -25.89
C TRP A 621 17.96 8.55 -25.16
N GLY A 622 19.22 8.11 -25.09
CA GLY A 622 19.64 7.03 -24.20
C GLY A 622 19.94 7.58 -22.81
N VAL A 623 18.96 7.59 -21.91
CA VAL A 623 19.10 8.21 -20.58
C VAL A 623 19.36 7.15 -19.51
N GLY A 624 20.31 7.42 -18.64
CA GLY A 624 20.51 6.67 -17.40
C GLY A 624 20.55 7.61 -16.21
N ARG A 625 20.34 7.07 -14.99
CA ARG A 625 20.38 7.86 -13.75
C ARG A 625 21.29 7.27 -12.70
N LEU A 626 22.05 8.12 -12.02
CA LEU A 626 22.76 7.80 -10.79
C LEU A 626 22.19 8.63 -9.64
N CYS A 627 21.75 7.92 -8.60
CA CYS A 627 21.30 8.53 -7.36
C CYS A 627 21.63 7.62 -6.18
N PHE A 628 22.68 7.97 -5.43
CA PHE A 628 23.03 7.32 -4.17
C PHE A 628 22.65 8.22 -3.00
N THR A 629 21.73 7.75 -2.16
CA THR A 629 21.18 8.55 -1.05
C THR A 629 21.00 7.75 0.23
N ASP A 630 21.27 8.39 1.37
CA ASP A 630 20.95 7.86 2.70
C ASP A 630 19.43 7.71 2.93
N GLU A 631 19.05 7.22 4.12
CA GLU A 631 17.66 7.03 4.53
C GLU A 631 16.85 8.34 4.58
N ARG A 632 17.52 9.49 4.61
CA ARG A 632 16.92 10.83 4.60
C ARG A 632 16.92 11.46 3.20
N GLY A 633 17.39 10.71 2.21
CA GLY A 633 17.45 11.14 0.82
C GLY A 633 18.60 12.10 0.48
N HIS A 634 19.58 12.30 1.35
CA HIS A 634 20.75 13.14 1.05
C HIS A 634 21.80 12.36 0.25
N HIS A 635 22.50 13.05 -0.67
CA HIS A 635 23.55 12.46 -1.48
C HIS A 635 24.68 11.83 -0.64
N ARG A 636 25.07 10.60 -0.98
CA ARG A 636 26.30 9.97 -0.50
C ARG A 636 27.40 10.09 -1.54
N TYR A 637 28.11 11.22 -1.58
CA TYR A 637 29.10 11.52 -2.65
C TYR A 637 30.18 10.44 -2.83
N ALA A 638 30.63 9.78 -1.74
CA ALA A 638 31.61 8.69 -1.81
C ALA A 638 31.13 7.49 -2.66
N ASP A 639 29.82 7.25 -2.70
CA ASP A 639 29.22 6.17 -3.48
C ASP A 639 29.26 6.48 -4.99
N TYR A 640 29.06 7.75 -5.37
CA TYR A 640 29.23 8.19 -6.77
C TYR A 640 30.68 8.00 -7.23
N THR A 641 31.65 8.36 -6.38
CA THR A 641 33.08 8.11 -6.65
C THR A 641 33.37 6.63 -6.81
N THR A 642 32.83 5.80 -5.91
CA THR A 642 33.01 4.35 -5.93
C THR A 642 32.45 3.74 -7.21
N TYR A 643 31.24 4.13 -7.62
CA TYR A 643 30.64 3.69 -8.87
C TYR A 643 31.49 4.11 -10.08
N ALA A 644 31.85 5.39 -10.17
CA ALA A 644 32.62 5.94 -11.28
C ALA A 644 33.97 5.23 -11.44
N GLN A 645 34.71 5.04 -10.35
CA GLN A 645 36.00 4.34 -10.38
C GLN A 645 35.85 2.88 -10.80
N ARG A 646 34.89 2.14 -10.22
CA ARG A 646 34.66 0.74 -10.56
C ARG A 646 34.30 0.56 -12.03
N LEU A 647 33.42 1.40 -12.57
CA LEU A 647 33.03 1.33 -13.98
C LEU A 647 34.22 1.62 -14.90
N VAL A 648 34.99 2.67 -14.62
CA VAL A 648 36.18 3.03 -15.42
C VAL A 648 37.23 1.94 -15.34
N ASP A 649 37.52 1.42 -14.15
CA ASP A 649 38.47 0.32 -13.96
C ASP A 649 38.01 -0.93 -14.70
N TYR A 650 36.71 -1.23 -14.67
CA TYR A 650 36.13 -2.35 -15.41
C TYR A 650 36.32 -2.18 -16.92
N GLU A 651 35.97 -1.03 -17.50
CA GLU A 651 36.07 -0.80 -18.94
C GLU A 651 37.51 -0.66 -19.45
N ARG A 652 38.48 -0.40 -18.57
CA ARG A 652 39.92 -0.37 -18.89
C ARG A 652 40.59 -1.75 -18.81
N ARG A 653 39.96 -2.76 -18.21
CA ARG A 653 40.55 -4.11 -18.11
C ARG A 653 40.63 -4.77 -19.49
N SER A 654 41.62 -5.64 -19.67
CA SER A 654 41.62 -6.52 -20.84
C SER A 654 40.49 -7.54 -20.73
N VAL A 655 39.97 -8.01 -21.86
CA VAL A 655 38.88 -9.00 -21.90
C VAL A 655 39.22 -10.27 -21.08
N ASN A 656 40.50 -10.64 -21.00
CA ASN A 656 40.97 -11.80 -20.24
C ASN A 656 40.91 -11.61 -18.72
N ASP A 657 40.88 -10.37 -18.24
CA ASP A 657 40.83 -10.02 -16.82
C ASP A 657 39.40 -9.80 -16.31
N VAL A 658 38.41 -9.83 -17.22
CA VAL A 658 37.00 -9.71 -16.87
C VAL A 658 36.50 -11.00 -16.24
N ARG A 659 36.04 -10.91 -14.99
CA ARG A 659 35.59 -12.05 -14.18
C ARG A 659 34.07 -12.20 -14.19
N ILE A 660 33.46 -12.27 -15.38
CA ILE A 660 32.02 -12.45 -15.56
C ILE A 660 31.70 -13.85 -16.11
N ARG A 661 30.57 -14.44 -15.73
CA ARG A 661 30.08 -15.66 -16.36
C ARG A 661 29.26 -15.27 -17.59
N ARG A 662 29.54 -15.89 -18.74
CA ARG A 662 28.69 -15.77 -19.94
C ARG A 662 27.42 -16.59 -19.72
N GLU A 663 26.58 -16.12 -18.81
CA GLU A 663 25.38 -16.79 -18.33
C GLU A 663 24.30 -15.74 -18.10
N ILE A 664 23.06 -16.08 -18.43
CA ILE A 664 21.87 -15.32 -18.05
C ILE A 664 21.12 -16.12 -16.99
N VAL A 665 20.86 -15.47 -15.85
CA VAL A 665 20.01 -16.01 -14.78
C VAL A 665 18.61 -15.46 -14.95
N TYR A 666 17.63 -16.35 -15.15
CA TYR A 666 16.21 -16.05 -15.16
C TYR A 666 15.62 -16.47 -13.81
N PHE A 667 15.11 -15.50 -13.05
CA PHE A 667 14.56 -15.69 -11.72
C PHE A 667 13.08 -15.30 -11.72
N GLY A 668 12.17 -16.22 -11.39
CA GLY A 668 10.73 -15.98 -11.43
C GLY A 668 9.99 -16.67 -10.31
N THR A 669 9.32 -15.94 -9.43
CA THR A 669 8.46 -16.54 -8.40
C THR A 669 7.09 -16.91 -8.96
N ARG A 670 6.44 -17.88 -8.33
CA ARG A 670 5.04 -18.27 -8.55
C ARG A 670 4.43 -18.67 -7.21
N HIS A 671 3.85 -17.72 -6.50
CA HIS A 671 3.25 -17.98 -5.19
C HIS A 671 1.88 -18.65 -5.36
N ASP A 672 1.50 -19.47 -4.39
CA ASP A 672 0.21 -20.13 -4.44
C ASP A 672 -0.91 -19.10 -4.31
N LEU A 673 -1.97 -19.29 -5.08
CA LEU A 673 -3.15 -18.41 -5.09
C LEU A 673 -2.83 -16.94 -5.46
N ASP A 674 -1.69 -16.67 -6.11
CA ASP A 674 -1.30 -15.34 -6.55
C ASP A 674 -1.26 -15.23 -8.09
N LYS A 675 -2.18 -14.45 -8.66
CA LYS A 675 -2.32 -14.35 -10.12
C LYS A 675 -1.19 -13.56 -10.77
N SER A 676 -0.63 -12.57 -10.08
CA SER A 676 0.47 -11.73 -10.59
C SER A 676 1.71 -12.55 -10.91
N THR A 677 2.19 -13.32 -9.95
CA THR A 677 3.38 -14.16 -10.08
C THR A 677 3.12 -15.41 -10.90
N GLU A 678 1.90 -15.95 -10.91
CA GLU A 678 1.53 -16.97 -11.89
C GLU A 678 1.70 -16.47 -13.34
N ARG A 679 1.14 -15.30 -13.66
CA ARG A 679 1.24 -14.73 -15.01
C ARG A 679 2.68 -14.40 -15.36
N SER A 680 3.45 -13.74 -14.49
CA SER A 680 4.84 -13.42 -14.81
C SER A 680 5.72 -14.68 -14.94
N ALA A 681 5.48 -15.73 -14.15
CA ALA A 681 6.18 -17.00 -14.31
C ALA A 681 5.86 -17.69 -15.64
N LEU A 682 4.58 -17.82 -15.99
CA LEU A 682 4.11 -18.62 -17.12
C LEU A 682 4.12 -17.87 -18.45
N GLU A 683 3.89 -16.56 -18.44
CA GLU A 683 3.71 -15.73 -19.65
C GLU A 683 4.94 -14.85 -19.95
N LEU A 684 5.88 -14.70 -19.00
CA LEU A 684 7.10 -13.90 -19.20
C LEU A 684 8.39 -14.72 -18.99
N VAL A 685 8.66 -15.21 -17.77
CA VAL A 685 9.95 -15.84 -17.43
C VAL A 685 10.16 -17.14 -18.20
N LYS A 686 9.15 -18.04 -18.18
CA LYS A 686 9.25 -19.31 -18.89
C LYS A 686 9.40 -19.12 -20.41
N PRO A 687 8.58 -18.31 -21.11
CA PRO A 687 8.77 -18.09 -22.55
C PRO A 687 10.11 -17.42 -22.89
N LEU A 688 10.63 -16.50 -22.05
CA LEU A 688 11.96 -15.92 -22.24
C LEU A 688 13.08 -16.96 -22.12
N ALA A 689 12.97 -17.85 -21.13
CA ALA A 689 13.93 -18.94 -20.94
C ALA A 689 13.87 -19.96 -22.09
N GLU A 690 12.70 -20.19 -22.69
CA GLU A 690 12.54 -21.03 -23.89
C GLU A 690 13.05 -20.33 -25.16
N TRP A 691 12.85 -19.01 -25.27
CA TRP A 691 13.41 -18.21 -26.36
C TRP A 691 14.93 -18.23 -26.33
N HIS A 692 15.55 -18.15 -25.15
CA HIS A 692 17.00 -18.17 -24.99
C HIS A 692 17.65 -19.30 -25.80
N ASP A 693 17.10 -20.52 -25.73
CA ASP A 693 17.66 -21.75 -26.34
C ASP A 693 17.70 -21.70 -27.88
N ARG A 694 16.89 -20.84 -28.50
CA ARG A 694 16.82 -20.63 -29.95
C ARG A 694 17.20 -19.20 -30.37
N GLY A 695 17.42 -18.32 -29.40
CA GLY A 695 17.53 -16.88 -29.56
C GLY A 695 18.96 -16.41 -29.81
N LEU A 696 19.16 -15.10 -29.70
CA LEU A 696 20.49 -14.51 -29.81
C LEU A 696 21.45 -14.88 -28.66
N PRO A 697 21.02 -15.01 -27.38
CA PRO A 697 21.91 -15.40 -26.29
C PRO A 697 22.61 -16.75 -26.52
N GLN A 698 21.88 -17.80 -26.88
CA GLN A 698 22.45 -19.11 -27.17
C GLN A 698 23.39 -19.05 -28.40
N ARG A 699 23.00 -18.33 -29.46
CA ARG A 699 23.86 -18.17 -30.65
C ARG A 699 25.18 -17.47 -30.35
N LEU A 700 25.20 -16.56 -29.38
CA LEU A 700 26.41 -15.89 -28.92
C LEU A 700 27.16 -16.67 -27.83
N GLY A 701 26.65 -17.83 -27.39
CA GLY A 701 27.31 -18.71 -26.43
C GLY A 701 27.10 -18.32 -24.96
N TYR A 702 26.03 -17.60 -24.64
CA TYR A 702 25.62 -17.40 -23.26
C TYR A 702 24.89 -18.65 -22.75
N GLY A 703 25.25 -19.13 -21.56
CA GLY A 703 24.52 -20.16 -20.85
C GLY A 703 23.24 -19.62 -20.20
N LYS A 704 22.36 -20.53 -19.78
CA LYS A 704 21.09 -20.24 -19.10
C LYS A 704 21.03 -20.91 -17.74
N ARG A 705 20.61 -20.17 -16.73
CA ARG A 705 20.17 -20.71 -15.43
C ARG A 705 18.74 -20.25 -15.17
N LEU A 706 17.81 -21.20 -15.07
CA LEU A 706 16.41 -20.92 -14.77
C LEU A 706 16.12 -21.29 -13.33
N LEU A 707 15.75 -20.28 -12.53
CA LEU A 707 15.27 -20.41 -11.16
C LEU A 707 13.79 -19.98 -11.16
N LEU A 708 12.88 -20.92 -11.37
CA LEU A 708 11.45 -20.67 -11.55
C LEU A 708 10.63 -21.38 -10.47
N ALA A 709 9.59 -20.73 -9.97
CA ALA A 709 8.72 -21.27 -8.92
C ALA A 709 9.55 -21.78 -7.73
N ASN A 710 9.45 -23.07 -7.38
CA ASN A 710 10.16 -23.70 -6.25
C ASN A 710 11.68 -23.45 -6.23
N ASP A 711 12.31 -23.19 -7.38
CA ASP A 711 13.75 -22.91 -7.46
C ASP A 711 14.09 -21.42 -7.25
N ALA A 712 13.10 -20.52 -7.30
CA ALA A 712 13.26 -19.07 -7.13
C ALA A 712 13.33 -18.64 -5.65
N THR A 713 14.12 -19.38 -4.85
CA THR A 713 14.36 -19.05 -3.44
C THR A 713 15.46 -18.00 -3.30
N ARG A 714 15.46 -17.27 -2.18
CA ARG A 714 16.51 -16.34 -1.81
C ARG A 714 17.88 -17.00 -1.80
N SER A 715 17.97 -18.22 -1.24
CA SER A 715 19.23 -18.97 -1.18
C SER A 715 19.79 -19.29 -2.57
N ASN A 716 18.93 -19.73 -3.49
CA ASN A 716 19.35 -20.02 -4.87
C ASN A 716 19.74 -18.75 -5.63
N LEU A 717 19.06 -17.63 -5.38
CA LEU A 717 19.44 -16.33 -5.94
C LEU A 717 20.81 -15.89 -5.44
N GLU A 718 21.04 -15.92 -4.12
CA GLU A 718 22.34 -15.57 -3.54
C GLU A 718 23.46 -16.45 -4.09
N GLN A 719 23.22 -17.76 -4.21
CA GLN A 719 24.18 -18.68 -4.81
C GLN A 719 24.44 -18.32 -6.28
N ALA A 720 23.41 -17.99 -7.06
CA ALA A 720 23.56 -17.59 -8.44
C ALA A 720 24.38 -16.29 -8.58
N LEU A 721 24.19 -15.30 -7.71
CA LEU A 721 24.97 -14.06 -7.75
C LEU A 721 26.43 -14.26 -7.29
N ARG A 722 26.67 -15.18 -6.35
CA ARG A 722 28.01 -15.41 -5.74
C ARG A 722 28.85 -16.49 -6.40
N ASP A 723 28.30 -17.33 -7.29
CA ASP A 723 28.97 -18.53 -7.79
C ASP A 723 30.37 -18.25 -8.39
N GLY A 724 31.40 -18.72 -7.68
CA GLY A 724 32.82 -18.49 -7.96
C GLY A 724 33.30 -17.03 -7.82
N ASN A 725 32.53 -16.17 -7.15
CA ASN A 725 32.66 -14.71 -7.13
C ASN A 725 32.78 -14.10 -8.54
N ARG A 726 32.10 -14.73 -9.50
CA ARG A 726 31.96 -14.26 -10.89
C ARG A 726 30.49 -14.05 -11.15
N PRO A 727 29.96 -12.83 -11.24
CA PRO A 727 28.52 -12.63 -11.44
C PRO A 727 28.05 -13.14 -12.81
N PRO A 728 26.75 -13.40 -13.01
CA PRO A 728 26.20 -13.63 -14.34
C PRO A 728 26.31 -12.36 -15.19
N ALA A 729 26.25 -12.51 -16.51
CA ALA A 729 26.23 -11.35 -17.41
C ALA A 729 24.93 -10.56 -17.28
N ILE A 730 23.81 -11.29 -17.21
CA ILE A 730 22.49 -10.71 -17.03
C ILE A 730 21.76 -11.46 -15.92
N TRP A 731 21.17 -10.70 -15.00
CA TRP A 731 20.17 -11.21 -14.06
C TRP A 731 18.81 -10.62 -14.43
N PHE A 732 17.90 -11.45 -14.92
CA PHE A 732 16.50 -11.11 -15.17
C PHE A 732 15.65 -11.64 -14.01
N SER A 733 14.87 -10.78 -13.38
CA SER A 733 13.98 -11.12 -12.26
C SER A 733 12.55 -10.72 -12.59
N ALA A 734 11.57 -11.60 -12.31
CA ALA A 734 10.16 -11.25 -12.26
C ALA A 734 9.52 -11.77 -10.98
N THR A 735 9.19 -10.85 -10.07
CA THR A 735 8.68 -11.16 -8.73
C THR A 735 7.68 -10.10 -8.29
N HIS A 736 7.07 -10.26 -7.11
CA HIS A 736 6.55 -9.10 -6.43
C HIS A 736 7.68 -8.17 -5.98
N GLY A 737 7.42 -6.88 -6.07
CA GLY A 737 8.15 -5.86 -5.34
C GLY A 737 7.45 -5.51 -4.03
N LEU A 738 8.21 -5.47 -2.95
CA LEU A 738 7.73 -5.15 -1.62
C LEU A 738 7.27 -3.68 -1.56
N GLY A 739 6.05 -3.44 -1.10
CA GLY A 739 5.56 -2.12 -0.77
C GLY A 739 5.23 -2.00 0.72
N LEU A 740 5.66 -0.90 1.32
CA LEU A 740 5.44 -0.61 2.73
C LEU A 740 4.56 0.65 2.90
N PRO A 741 3.78 0.75 3.98
CA PRO A 741 3.00 1.95 4.27
C PRO A 741 3.89 3.17 4.49
N VAL A 742 3.40 4.37 4.16
CA VAL A 742 4.12 5.64 4.36
C VAL A 742 4.55 5.88 5.82
N THR A 743 3.83 5.27 6.77
CA THR A 743 4.12 5.32 8.21
C THR A 743 5.17 4.31 8.66
N ASP A 744 5.59 3.37 7.79
CA ASP A 744 6.59 2.36 8.10
C ASP A 744 7.99 2.98 8.09
N ARG A 745 8.71 2.82 9.21
CA ARG A 745 10.07 3.36 9.37
C ARG A 745 11.08 2.69 8.45
N GLU A 746 10.78 1.48 7.98
CA GLU A 746 11.67 0.71 7.11
C GLU A 746 11.38 0.92 5.62
N LEU A 747 10.41 1.78 5.26
CA LEU A 747 9.99 2.03 3.88
C LEU A 747 11.17 2.36 2.97
N ILE A 748 12.02 3.33 3.34
CA ILE A 748 13.14 3.75 2.50
C ILE A 748 14.18 2.62 2.32
N LEU A 749 14.28 1.71 3.28
CA LEU A 749 15.24 0.60 3.24
C LEU A 749 14.76 -0.54 2.34
N TYR A 750 13.47 -0.87 2.36
CA TYR A 750 12.95 -2.10 1.74
C TYR A 750 11.93 -1.90 0.63
N GLN A 751 11.43 -0.69 0.36
CA GLN A 751 10.54 -0.45 -0.77
C GLN A 751 11.22 -0.92 -2.08
N GLY A 752 10.55 -1.81 -2.80
CA GLY A 752 11.07 -2.42 -4.03
C GLY A 752 11.97 -3.64 -3.82
N ALA A 753 12.11 -4.15 -2.58
CA ALA A 753 12.76 -5.44 -2.34
C ALA A 753 12.02 -6.57 -3.06
N LEU A 754 12.73 -7.62 -3.46
CA LEU A 754 12.17 -8.69 -4.29
C LEU A 754 11.63 -9.80 -3.39
N VAL A 755 10.33 -10.06 -3.43
CA VAL A 755 9.74 -11.20 -2.71
C VAL A 755 10.13 -12.49 -3.43
N THR A 756 10.71 -13.41 -2.68
CA THR A 756 11.25 -14.69 -3.18
C THR A 756 10.28 -15.84 -2.89
N GLN A 757 10.47 -16.99 -3.53
CA GLN A 757 9.57 -18.16 -3.37
C GLN A 757 9.51 -18.70 -1.93
N ASP A 758 10.41 -18.25 -1.05
CA ASP A 758 10.35 -18.55 0.38
C ASP A 758 9.02 -18.08 1.02
N TRP A 759 8.34 -17.08 0.46
CA TRP A 759 6.92 -16.86 0.76
C TRP A 759 6.04 -17.80 -0.06
N THR A 760 5.17 -18.55 0.62
CA THR A 760 4.31 -19.56 -0.04
C THR A 760 3.10 -18.95 -0.76
N GLY A 761 2.72 -17.71 -0.45
CA GLY A 761 1.45 -17.11 -0.87
C GLY A 761 0.40 -17.05 0.25
N PHE A 762 0.70 -17.65 1.41
CA PHE A 762 -0.17 -17.71 2.59
C PHE A 762 0.38 -16.87 3.73
N GLY A 763 -0.51 -16.16 4.44
CA GLY A 763 -0.16 -15.31 5.58
C GLY A 763 0.69 -14.08 5.22
N GLY A 764 1.06 -13.33 6.26
CA GLY A 764 1.89 -12.13 6.12
C GLY A 764 3.31 -12.43 5.65
N ILE A 765 3.95 -11.43 5.05
CA ILE A 765 5.32 -11.54 4.57
C ILE A 765 6.29 -11.22 5.71
N LYS A 766 7.30 -12.06 5.88
CA LYS A 766 8.36 -11.92 6.88
C LYS A 766 9.67 -11.53 6.21
N ARG A 767 10.62 -11.01 6.98
CA ARG A 767 11.91 -10.52 6.46
C ARG A 767 12.65 -11.58 5.65
N GLU A 768 12.63 -12.84 6.09
CA GLU A 768 13.28 -13.96 5.43
C GLU A 768 12.71 -14.29 4.04
N HIS A 769 11.53 -13.78 3.70
CA HIS A 769 10.87 -14.05 2.43
C HIS A 769 11.29 -13.12 1.29
N TRP A 770 12.01 -12.03 1.54
CA TRP A 770 12.44 -11.10 0.50
C TRP A 770 13.95 -10.90 0.45
N PHE A 771 14.41 -10.50 -0.73
CA PHE A 771 15.80 -10.15 -1.04
C PHE A 771 15.93 -8.63 -1.19
N ALA A 772 16.79 -8.03 -0.37
CA ALA A 772 16.98 -6.59 -0.27
C ALA A 772 18.47 -6.20 -0.38
N ALA A 773 18.72 -4.89 -0.36
CA ALA A 773 20.03 -4.26 -0.42
C ALA A 773 21.07 -4.86 0.56
N GLU A 774 20.65 -5.17 1.78
CA GLU A 774 21.50 -5.70 2.85
C GLU A 774 21.89 -7.18 2.69
N ASP A 775 21.14 -7.94 1.88
CA ASP A 775 21.45 -9.36 1.61
C ASP A 775 22.66 -9.50 0.65
N LEU A 776 23.08 -8.39 0.04
CA LEU A 776 24.31 -8.30 -0.74
C LEU A 776 25.49 -8.07 0.22
N PRO A 777 26.38 -9.04 0.44
CA PRO A 777 27.50 -8.84 1.36
C PRO A 777 28.53 -7.88 0.75
N SER A 778 29.32 -7.22 1.58
CA SER A 778 30.28 -6.19 1.15
C SER A 778 31.40 -6.73 0.25
N ASN A 779 31.71 -8.02 0.33
CA ASN A 779 32.74 -8.69 -0.47
C ASN A 779 32.22 -9.27 -1.81
N LEU A 780 30.91 -9.19 -2.09
CA LEU A 780 30.33 -9.66 -3.34
C LEU A 780 30.70 -8.71 -4.49
N SER A 781 31.35 -9.24 -5.52
CA SER A 781 31.56 -8.51 -6.76
C SER A 781 30.44 -8.81 -7.75
N LEU A 782 29.81 -7.74 -8.25
CA LEU A 782 28.83 -7.77 -9.33
C LEU A 782 29.37 -7.06 -10.59
N GLU A 783 30.70 -6.88 -10.65
CA GLU A 783 31.39 -6.21 -11.75
C GLU A 783 30.99 -6.77 -13.12
N GLY A 784 30.45 -5.90 -13.97
CA GLY A 784 30.08 -6.25 -15.34
C GLY A 784 28.65 -6.76 -15.54
N MET A 785 27.92 -7.04 -14.46
CA MET A 785 26.54 -7.55 -14.53
C MET A 785 25.55 -6.46 -14.94
N VAL A 786 24.51 -6.83 -15.68
CA VAL A 786 23.30 -6.02 -15.88
C VAL A 786 22.11 -6.70 -15.19
N ALA A 787 21.32 -5.95 -14.42
CA ALA A 787 20.11 -6.46 -13.78
C ALA A 787 18.85 -5.88 -14.43
N LEU A 788 17.87 -6.74 -14.70
CA LEU A 788 16.54 -6.40 -15.21
C LEU A 788 15.52 -6.85 -14.15
N LEU A 789 14.96 -5.90 -13.40
CA LEU A 789 14.09 -6.14 -12.25
C LEU A 789 12.63 -5.82 -12.58
N PHE A 790 11.88 -6.86 -12.96
CA PHE A 790 10.44 -6.81 -13.11
C PHE A 790 9.78 -6.99 -11.73
N ALA A 791 9.56 -5.87 -11.03
CA ALA A 791 8.90 -5.80 -9.72
C ALA A 791 8.43 -4.36 -9.45
N CYS A 792 7.32 -4.19 -8.72
CA CYS A 792 6.91 -2.85 -8.27
C CYS A 792 8.03 -2.19 -7.44
N TYR A 793 8.29 -0.91 -7.68
CA TYR A 793 9.28 -0.07 -7.00
C TYR A 793 10.72 -0.57 -7.12
N GLY A 794 11.01 -1.55 -7.98
CA GLY A 794 12.35 -2.15 -8.12
C GLY A 794 13.46 -1.17 -8.53
N ALA A 795 13.10 -0.04 -9.15
CA ALA A 795 14.01 1.07 -9.42
C ALA A 795 13.79 2.28 -8.50
N GLY A 796 12.55 2.60 -8.11
CA GLY A 796 12.27 3.76 -7.25
C GLY A 796 10.80 3.97 -6.91
N CYS A 797 10.53 4.94 -6.05
CA CYS A 797 9.19 5.28 -5.57
C CYS A 797 8.96 6.80 -5.62
N PRO A 798 7.88 7.28 -6.26
CA PRO A 798 7.47 8.67 -6.18
C PRO A 798 6.85 8.99 -4.81
N GLN A 799 6.92 10.26 -4.38
CA GLN A 799 6.25 10.70 -3.14
C GLN A 799 4.73 10.51 -3.22
N ARG A 800 4.15 10.77 -4.39
CA ARG A 800 2.72 10.71 -4.66
C ARG A 800 2.44 9.69 -5.75
N ASP A 801 1.33 8.99 -5.62
CA ASP A 801 0.83 8.06 -6.63
C ASP A 801 0.60 8.80 -7.96
N GLU A 802 1.18 8.31 -9.05
CA GLU A 802 1.08 8.92 -10.37
C GLU A 802 -0.12 8.41 -11.17
N PHE A 803 -0.80 7.37 -10.68
CA PHE A 803 -1.91 6.72 -11.38
C PHE A 803 -3.27 7.05 -10.79
N ILE A 804 -3.34 7.27 -9.48
CA ILE A 804 -4.60 7.51 -8.80
C ILE A 804 -4.77 8.99 -8.55
N VAL A 805 -5.74 9.55 -9.27
CA VAL A 805 -6.11 10.96 -9.18
C VAL A 805 -7.57 11.04 -8.74
N ASP A 806 -7.77 11.43 -7.49
CA ASP A 806 -9.09 11.80 -6.98
C ASP A 806 -9.32 13.31 -7.24
N PRO A 807 -10.39 13.70 -7.94
CA PRO A 807 -10.70 15.10 -8.21
C PRO A 807 -10.93 15.94 -6.94
N GLU A 808 -11.42 15.32 -5.86
CA GLU A 808 -11.74 15.98 -4.59
C GLU A 808 -10.57 15.90 -3.60
N LYS A 809 -9.86 14.76 -3.56
CA LYS A 809 -8.82 14.46 -2.56
C LYS A 809 -7.39 14.62 -3.07
N GLY A 810 -7.19 14.75 -4.39
CA GLY A 810 -5.88 14.80 -5.02
C GLY A 810 -5.18 13.44 -5.10
N ARG A 811 -3.85 13.44 -5.24
CA ARG A 811 -3.03 12.22 -5.35
C ARG A 811 -2.61 11.70 -3.96
N PRO A 812 -2.81 10.39 -3.67
CA PRO A 812 -2.33 9.75 -2.45
C PRO A 812 -0.82 9.92 -2.24
N VAL A 813 -0.39 10.06 -0.99
CA VAL A 813 1.03 10.09 -0.60
C VAL A 813 1.46 8.66 -0.27
N ILE A 814 2.45 8.14 -1.00
CA ILE A 814 2.91 6.75 -0.89
C ILE A 814 4.36 6.64 -0.39
N ALA A 815 5.06 7.76 -0.26
CA ALA A 815 6.40 7.84 0.31
C ALA A 815 6.63 9.22 0.94
N PRO A 816 7.56 9.37 1.90
CA PRO A 816 7.87 10.67 2.52
C PRO A 816 8.46 11.67 1.53
N PHE A 817 9.22 11.19 0.54
CA PHE A 817 9.78 11.94 -0.59
C PHE A 817 10.00 10.98 -1.76
N THR A 818 10.29 11.49 -2.96
CA THR A 818 10.61 10.65 -4.13
C THR A 818 12.03 10.13 -4.03
N PHE A 819 12.26 8.82 -4.23
CA PHE A 819 13.58 8.20 -4.10
C PHE A 819 13.85 7.06 -5.10
N VAL A 820 15.14 6.74 -5.29
CA VAL A 820 15.62 5.53 -5.98
C VAL A 820 15.77 4.41 -4.94
N ALA A 821 15.28 3.21 -5.24
CA ALA A 821 15.27 2.09 -4.30
C ALA A 821 16.69 1.69 -3.84
N GLN A 822 16.84 1.12 -2.64
CA GLN A 822 18.18 0.79 -2.09
C GLN A 822 18.83 -0.41 -2.79
N LEU A 823 18.06 -1.40 -3.23
CA LEU A 823 18.59 -2.58 -3.92
C LEU A 823 19.40 -2.19 -5.18
N PRO A 824 18.88 -1.43 -6.16
CA PRO A 824 19.67 -1.03 -7.32
C PRO A 824 20.89 -0.19 -6.97
N GLN A 825 20.81 0.69 -5.96
CA GLN A 825 21.98 1.43 -5.47
C GLN A 825 23.11 0.48 -5.03
N GLN A 826 22.77 -0.54 -4.23
CA GLN A 826 23.74 -1.52 -3.75
C GLN A 826 24.27 -2.47 -4.83
N LEU A 827 23.47 -2.76 -5.87
CA LEU A 827 23.94 -3.51 -7.05
C LEU A 827 25.00 -2.71 -7.82
N LEU A 828 24.73 -1.43 -8.09
CA LEU A 828 25.68 -0.53 -8.78
C LEU A 828 26.98 -0.37 -7.99
N LEU A 829 26.91 -0.22 -6.66
CA LEU A 829 28.11 -0.10 -5.80
C LEU A 829 28.99 -1.35 -5.75
N ARG A 830 28.43 -2.52 -6.09
CA ARG A 830 29.17 -3.78 -6.21
C ARG A 830 29.70 -4.03 -7.61
N GLY A 831 29.46 -3.10 -8.55
CA GLY A 831 30.03 -3.13 -9.90
C GLY A 831 29.05 -3.51 -11.02
N ALA A 832 27.76 -3.65 -10.73
CA ALA A 832 26.78 -3.80 -11.81
C ALA A 832 26.87 -2.58 -12.75
N LEU A 833 26.86 -2.82 -14.06
CA LEU A 833 26.97 -1.76 -15.08
C LEU A 833 25.72 -0.88 -15.09
N GLY A 834 24.56 -1.53 -14.96
CA GLY A 834 23.28 -0.87 -14.85
C GLY A 834 22.20 -1.79 -14.30
N VAL A 835 21.14 -1.15 -13.81
CA VAL A 835 19.92 -1.81 -13.34
C VAL A 835 18.74 -1.18 -14.06
N VAL A 836 17.94 -2.00 -14.71
CA VAL A 836 16.69 -1.59 -15.32
C VAL A 836 15.56 -2.11 -14.44
N GLY A 837 14.63 -1.25 -14.04
CA GLY A 837 13.48 -1.67 -13.23
C GLY A 837 12.36 -0.64 -13.22
N HIS A 838 11.29 -0.91 -12.51
CA HIS A 838 10.13 -0.02 -12.46
C HIS A 838 10.27 1.04 -11.36
N VAL A 839 10.00 2.28 -11.71
CA VAL A 839 9.57 3.28 -10.74
C VAL A 839 8.08 3.09 -10.51
N GLU A 840 7.63 3.07 -9.25
CA GLU A 840 6.22 2.85 -8.90
C GLU A 840 5.69 1.43 -9.26
N ARG A 841 4.51 1.29 -9.86
CA ARG A 841 3.87 -0.03 -10.07
C ARG A 841 4.29 -0.68 -11.39
N ALA A 842 4.50 -2.00 -11.34
CA ALA A 842 4.73 -2.90 -12.47
C ALA A 842 3.47 -3.75 -12.71
N TRP A 843 3.03 -3.86 -13.96
CA TRP A 843 1.76 -4.45 -14.34
C TRP A 843 1.94 -5.65 -15.27
N THR A 844 1.05 -6.64 -15.15
CA THR A 844 1.12 -7.86 -15.99
C THR A 844 0.75 -7.65 -17.46
N TYR A 845 0.36 -6.43 -17.85
CA TYR A 845 -0.08 -6.07 -19.20
C TYR A 845 1.05 -5.62 -20.15
N GLY A 846 2.28 -5.46 -19.65
CA GLY A 846 3.46 -5.22 -20.49
C GLY A 846 3.84 -6.41 -21.39
N PHE A 847 3.37 -7.62 -21.05
CA PHE A 847 3.67 -8.87 -21.77
C PHE A 847 2.44 -9.74 -22.04
N SER A 848 1.22 -9.26 -21.77
CA SER A 848 0.00 -10.05 -21.92
C SER A 848 -1.20 -9.15 -22.25
N MET A 849 -1.82 -9.40 -23.42
CA MET A 849 -3.05 -8.73 -23.89
C MET A 849 -4.05 -9.84 -24.23
N ASP A 850 -5.32 -9.68 -23.84
CA ASP A 850 -6.34 -10.71 -24.03
C ASP A 850 -6.40 -11.23 -25.48
N GLY A 851 -6.36 -12.56 -25.62
CA GLY A 851 -6.42 -13.25 -26.91
C GLY A 851 -5.09 -13.44 -27.65
N ALA A 852 -4.00 -12.78 -27.22
CA ALA A 852 -2.66 -13.01 -27.75
C ALA A 852 -1.83 -13.92 -26.82
N ARG A 853 -1.02 -14.84 -27.38
CA ARG A 853 0.02 -15.54 -26.59
C ARG A 853 0.96 -14.50 -25.97
N GLY A 854 1.51 -14.79 -24.78
CA GLY A 854 2.44 -13.90 -24.06
C GLY A 854 3.46 -13.24 -24.99
N GLN A 855 3.58 -11.92 -24.87
CA GLN A 855 4.40 -11.06 -25.72
C GLN A 855 5.72 -10.72 -25.03
N THR A 856 6.72 -11.57 -25.20
CA THR A 856 8.07 -11.40 -24.62
C THR A 856 9.02 -10.58 -25.49
N GLN A 857 8.60 -10.16 -26.69
CA GLN A 857 9.46 -9.58 -27.73
C GLN A 857 10.24 -8.35 -27.25
N ALA A 858 9.62 -7.51 -26.41
CA ALA A 858 10.29 -6.34 -25.84
C ALA A 858 11.53 -6.72 -25.02
N PHE A 859 11.37 -7.71 -24.13
CA PHE A 859 12.46 -8.21 -23.30
C PHE A 859 13.47 -9.02 -24.10
N GLU A 860 13.02 -9.79 -25.10
CA GLU A 860 13.90 -10.50 -26.04
C GLU A 860 14.82 -9.54 -26.79
N ASP A 861 14.30 -8.42 -27.27
CA ASP A 861 15.08 -7.39 -27.98
C ASP A 861 16.10 -6.72 -27.05
N VAL A 862 15.68 -6.28 -25.85
CA VAL A 862 16.59 -5.68 -24.85
C VAL A 862 17.70 -6.65 -24.48
N ILE A 863 17.37 -7.89 -24.09
CA ILE A 863 18.36 -8.92 -23.75
C ILE A 863 19.26 -9.20 -24.96
N GLY A 864 18.68 -9.31 -26.17
CA GLY A 864 19.40 -9.53 -27.42
C GLY A 864 20.44 -8.45 -27.71
N ARG A 865 20.07 -7.17 -27.58
CA ARG A 865 20.97 -6.02 -27.75
C ARG A 865 22.08 -6.02 -26.71
N LEU A 866 21.76 -6.29 -25.45
CA LEU A 866 22.73 -6.37 -24.37
C LEU A 866 23.79 -7.46 -24.65
N VAL A 867 23.36 -8.69 -24.96
CA VAL A 867 24.31 -9.79 -25.26
C VAL A 867 25.10 -9.57 -26.54
N ALA A 868 24.60 -8.74 -27.46
CA ALA A 868 25.31 -8.30 -28.65
C ALA A 868 26.30 -7.15 -28.39
N GLY A 869 26.41 -6.68 -27.14
CA GLY A 869 27.36 -5.62 -26.77
C GLY A 869 26.90 -4.20 -27.03
N LYS A 870 25.60 -4.00 -27.28
CA LYS A 870 25.03 -2.66 -27.39
C LYS A 870 25.09 -1.96 -26.04
N ARG A 871 25.21 -0.64 -26.07
CA ARG A 871 25.19 0.20 -24.87
C ARG A 871 23.85 0.13 -24.16
N LEU A 872 23.86 0.30 -22.85
CA LEU A 872 22.67 0.14 -22.02
C LEU A 872 21.53 1.05 -22.49
N GLY A 873 21.81 2.34 -22.73
CA GLY A 873 20.79 3.30 -23.17
C GLY A 873 20.19 2.99 -24.54
N SER A 874 20.99 2.52 -25.51
CA SER A 874 20.48 2.10 -26.82
C SER A 874 19.78 0.74 -26.78
N ALA A 875 20.18 -0.14 -25.86
CA ALA A 875 19.57 -1.44 -25.66
C ALA A 875 18.17 -1.34 -25.02
N THR A 876 17.92 -0.35 -24.17
CA THR A 876 16.62 -0.13 -23.50
C THR A 876 15.64 0.71 -24.30
N ASP A 877 16.05 1.28 -25.45
CA ASP A 877 15.22 2.14 -26.32
C ASP A 877 13.91 1.49 -26.79
N GLN A 878 13.87 0.16 -26.83
CA GLN A 878 12.67 -0.60 -27.18
C GLN A 878 11.50 -0.36 -26.21
N PHE A 879 11.77 -0.15 -24.92
CA PHE A 879 10.71 0.20 -23.96
C PHE A 879 10.09 1.56 -24.29
N ASN A 880 10.91 2.51 -24.74
CA ASN A 880 10.49 3.87 -25.08
C ASN A 880 9.64 3.91 -26.35
N ILE A 881 9.96 3.05 -27.33
CA ILE A 881 9.15 2.86 -28.54
C ILE A 881 7.77 2.29 -28.18
N ILE A 882 7.73 1.28 -27.30
CA ILE A 882 6.47 0.67 -26.85
C ILE A 882 5.63 1.69 -26.08
N GLN A 883 6.25 2.49 -25.20
CA GLN A 883 5.57 3.58 -24.51
C GLN A 883 4.93 4.54 -25.50
N ALA A 884 5.68 5.02 -26.51
CA ALA A 884 5.15 5.96 -27.50
C ALA A 884 3.96 5.38 -28.28
N ALA A 885 4.07 4.13 -28.74
CA ALA A 885 2.98 3.46 -29.45
C ALA A 885 1.73 3.29 -28.56
N ARG A 886 1.89 2.86 -27.31
CA ARG A 886 0.78 2.67 -26.36
C ARG A 886 0.13 3.99 -25.95
N SER A 887 0.92 5.05 -25.75
CA SER A 887 0.40 6.41 -25.49
C SER A 887 -0.44 6.93 -26.65
N MET A 888 -0.04 6.67 -27.90
CA MET A 888 -0.84 7.08 -29.07
C MET A 888 -2.17 6.34 -29.15
N THR A 889 -2.15 5.00 -29.02
CA THR A 889 -3.40 4.22 -29.06
C THR A 889 -4.35 4.65 -27.94
N LEU A 890 -3.83 4.89 -26.73
CA LEU A 890 -4.65 5.41 -25.64
C LEU A 890 -5.21 6.81 -25.94
N ALA A 891 -4.39 7.72 -26.46
CA ALA A 891 -4.84 9.08 -26.80
C ALA A 891 -5.92 9.10 -27.89
N GLU A 892 -5.78 8.26 -28.92
CA GLU A 892 -6.79 8.09 -29.98
C GLU A 892 -8.11 7.55 -29.41
N GLU A 893 -8.03 6.57 -28.52
CA GLU A 893 -9.21 6.03 -27.84
C GLU A 893 -9.89 7.05 -26.92
N LEU A 894 -9.13 7.81 -26.15
CA LEU A 894 -9.64 8.91 -25.33
C LEU A 894 -10.27 10.03 -26.19
N GLU A 895 -9.70 10.32 -27.36
CA GLU A 895 -10.26 11.28 -28.31
C GLU A 895 -11.59 10.77 -28.91
N ASN A 896 -11.65 9.50 -29.33
CA ASN A 896 -12.89 8.89 -29.81
C ASN A 896 -13.99 8.92 -28.74
N ILE A 897 -13.65 8.68 -27.48
CA ILE A 897 -14.58 8.79 -26.34
C ILE A 897 -15.10 10.22 -26.18
N LYS A 898 -14.21 11.23 -26.27
CA LYS A 898 -14.61 12.65 -26.26
C LYS A 898 -15.58 13.00 -27.40
N PHE A 899 -15.48 12.33 -28.55
CA PHE A 899 -16.36 12.52 -29.71
C PHE A 899 -17.54 11.54 -29.78
N GLY A 900 -17.84 10.82 -28.70
CA GLY A 900 -19.07 10.06 -28.54
C GLY A 900 -18.95 8.54 -28.67
N LYS A 901 -17.75 7.97 -28.83
CA LYS A 901 -17.53 6.52 -28.65
C LYS A 901 -17.84 6.16 -27.20
N GLN A 902 -18.62 5.09 -26.99
CA GLN A 902 -18.86 4.57 -25.65
C GLN A 902 -17.59 3.88 -25.15
N PRO A 903 -17.08 4.21 -23.95
CA PRO A 903 -15.86 3.60 -23.41
C PRO A 903 -16.09 2.12 -23.14
N GLU A 904 -15.21 1.27 -23.66
CA GLU A 904 -15.18 -0.16 -23.35
C GLU A 904 -14.19 -0.36 -22.19
N PRO A 905 -14.66 -0.72 -20.96
CA PRO A 905 -13.81 -0.66 -19.77
C PRO A 905 -12.54 -1.50 -19.85
N ARG A 906 -12.63 -2.69 -20.47
CA ARG A 906 -11.52 -3.65 -20.53
C ARG A 906 -10.44 -3.21 -21.52
N GLU A 907 -10.83 -2.77 -22.71
CA GLU A 907 -9.92 -2.16 -23.69
C GLU A 907 -9.19 -0.95 -23.10
N LEU A 908 -9.93 0.01 -22.52
CA LEU A 908 -9.33 1.26 -22.05
C LEU A 908 -8.41 1.07 -20.84
N SER A 909 -8.81 0.23 -19.88
CA SER A 909 -7.97 -0.10 -18.72
C SER A 909 -6.69 -0.82 -19.15
N THR A 910 -6.77 -1.75 -20.10
CA THR A 910 -5.60 -2.46 -20.65
C THR A 910 -4.62 -1.51 -21.32
N LEU A 911 -5.11 -0.61 -22.19
CA LEU A 911 -4.26 0.39 -22.87
C LEU A 911 -3.58 1.33 -21.88
N TRP A 912 -4.33 1.80 -20.88
CA TRP A 912 -3.81 2.67 -19.83
C TRP A 912 -2.69 2.00 -19.02
N MET A 913 -2.91 0.77 -18.57
CA MET A 913 -1.90 0.02 -17.82
C MET A 913 -0.67 -0.31 -18.66
N ALA A 914 -0.84 -0.76 -19.91
CA ALA A 914 0.28 -1.08 -20.79
C ALA A 914 1.14 0.15 -21.11
N ARG A 915 0.51 1.32 -21.28
CA ARG A 915 1.22 2.61 -21.43
C ARG A 915 2.02 2.95 -20.19
N ASN A 916 1.41 2.82 -19.02
CA ASN A 916 1.99 3.16 -17.73
C ASN A 916 3.17 2.25 -17.36
N ASP A 917 3.01 0.95 -17.62
CA ASP A 917 4.06 -0.06 -17.42
C ASP A 917 5.29 0.24 -18.29
N ALA A 918 5.09 0.52 -19.58
CA ALA A 918 6.16 0.86 -20.51
C ALA A 918 6.89 2.15 -20.13
N ARG A 919 6.16 3.19 -19.68
CA ARG A 919 6.75 4.46 -19.22
C ARG A 919 7.63 4.29 -17.99
N ASN A 920 7.25 3.41 -17.08
CA ASN A 920 7.85 3.36 -15.75
C ASN A 920 9.17 2.58 -15.68
N TYR A 921 9.63 1.99 -16.80
CA TYR A 921 10.96 1.43 -16.89
C TYR A 921 12.03 2.51 -16.81
N MET A 922 13.00 2.29 -15.93
CA MET A 922 14.07 3.24 -15.66
C MET A 922 15.42 2.55 -15.75
N LEU A 923 16.34 3.12 -16.54
CA LEU A 923 17.75 2.73 -16.51
C LEU A 923 18.49 3.50 -15.40
N LEU A 924 19.02 2.76 -14.43
CA LEU A 924 19.91 3.24 -13.39
C LEU A 924 21.34 2.82 -13.72
N GLY A 925 22.28 3.76 -13.74
CA GLY A 925 23.65 3.56 -14.22
C GLY A 925 24.00 4.44 -15.41
N ASP A 926 25.24 4.34 -15.88
CA ASP A 926 25.73 5.03 -17.07
C ASP A 926 25.13 4.42 -18.34
N PRO A 927 24.36 5.18 -19.14
CA PRO A 927 23.72 4.66 -20.35
C PRO A 927 24.73 4.30 -21.44
N ALA A 928 25.98 4.76 -21.36
CA ALA A 928 27.03 4.40 -22.30
C ALA A 928 27.83 3.14 -21.91
N ALA A 929 27.57 2.56 -20.74
CA ALA A 929 28.16 1.28 -20.36
C ALA A 929 27.63 0.16 -21.27
N ARG A 930 28.38 -0.95 -21.40
CA ARG A 930 27.98 -2.12 -22.20
C ARG A 930 28.56 -3.41 -21.67
N LEU A 931 27.89 -4.52 -21.96
CA LEU A 931 28.45 -5.85 -21.70
C LEU A 931 29.72 -6.08 -22.54
N PRO A 932 30.69 -6.86 -22.02
CA PRO A 932 31.90 -7.19 -22.76
C PRO A 932 31.53 -8.09 -23.94
N VAL A 933 31.95 -7.68 -25.13
CA VAL A 933 31.77 -8.45 -26.37
C VAL A 933 32.98 -9.35 -26.55
N PRO A 934 32.82 -10.63 -26.95
CA PRO A 934 33.95 -11.50 -27.25
C PRO A 934 34.86 -10.98 -28.37
#